data_AF-A0A955D2A7-F1
#
_entry.id   AF-A0A955D2A7-F1
#
_cell.length_a   1.000
_cell.length_b   1.000
_cell.length_c   1.000
_cell.angle_alpha   90.00
_cell.angle_beta   90.00
_cell.angle_gamma   90.00
#
_symmetry.space_group_name_H-M   'P 1'
#
loop_
_entity.id
_entity.type
_entity.pdbx_description
1 polymer ?
#
loop_
_entity_poly.entity_id
_entity_poly.type
_entity_poly.pdbx_seq_one_letter_code
_entity_poly.pdbx_strand_id
1 'polypeptide(L)'
;MMSRMHGLFIASTTMALTPLVGAGTQYTFSGAGGDIPDGGDTPGVFAAEFEVPDDDIISTLSISIEGLTHTWAGDLTVRLTHIDSDRTGTAFARIGSVGGGFGDSSNFGGDYNFGDAFTGDLWVVAASGDTNFVIPGGDYFPTELDSGLIAPFSISFGGESMPGTWRIEITDSAAQDTGSFTGWTVVFTGGGTPTLCGDPDSGSCAEPNGTPGCNDFACCNTTCAFNPDCCDFEWDEFCAEIAIDLCGIYIYQCDAPISANDCAAGATEVFVDDVVDFDSTGANTDGPPQPECGSGAGFEQIDSDLWYYWQSTGDGVFTASTCQLTQYDTKIAMYDLGDETPDTFDPNTLPDRFIGCNEDCGDEFFASDLQVAVESNHNYLIRCGGYSGASGPGTIAFSAELFPAPDECTNGGDDTLTQSNSPAATEGTVACAGGGITTANNYARSFVVPGDAKGTYTLNCADFGFTNSGGALIGAVNVYEDTDGGTPTAPGTDLVLLGSRTVTLPGNGFLGNLIAAFDPPIAVAGGTVLVVELAIPASANGFASIGGNPDGETAPTYIRATACGINDYDTVASIGFPDDNWALTLLGVLGGGGTCVGDLNDDGAVDGSDLGVLLGQWGGPGSADFDNSGTVDGADLGTLLAAWGDCP
;
A
#
# COMPACT_ATOMS: atom_id res chain seq x y z
N MET A 1 -13.84 80.53 57.61
CA MET A 1 -12.98 81.56 57.01
C MET A 1 -11.92 80.84 56.19
N MET A 2 -11.86 81.10 54.87
CA MET A 2 -10.70 81.01 53.93
C MET A 2 -9.83 79.73 53.95
N SER A 3 -9.33 79.11 52.88
CA SER A 3 -9.30 79.31 51.43
C SER A 3 -8.68 78.01 50.82
N ARG A 4 -8.82 77.83 49.51
CA ARG A 4 -8.31 76.73 48.67
C ARG A 4 -6.79 76.51 48.77
N MET A 5 -6.31 75.28 48.53
CA MET A 5 -5.42 74.93 47.41
C MET A 5 -5.22 73.41 47.26
N HIS A 6 -5.24 72.93 46.02
CA HIS A 6 -4.94 71.56 45.61
C HIS A 6 -3.43 71.30 45.71
N GLY A 7 -3.05 70.11 46.17
CA GLY A 7 -1.70 69.57 46.09
C GLY A 7 -1.77 68.05 45.89
N LEU A 8 -1.63 67.64 44.64
CA LEU A 8 -1.53 66.26 44.19
C LEU A 8 -0.17 65.69 44.64
N PHE A 9 -0.19 64.67 45.49
CA PHE A 9 1.01 63.91 45.84
C PHE A 9 1.34 62.94 44.69
N ILE A 10 2.46 63.17 44.02
CA ILE A 10 3.06 62.26 43.05
C ILE A 10 3.83 61.20 43.87
N ALA A 11 3.37 59.96 43.83
CA ALA A 11 4.15 58.81 44.27
C ALA A 11 5.22 58.53 43.21
N SER A 12 6.49 58.63 43.59
CA SER A 12 7.63 58.27 42.75
C SER A 12 7.77 56.75 42.72
N THR A 13 7.23 56.12 41.70
CA THR A 13 7.49 54.71 41.38
C THR A 13 8.81 54.64 40.62
N THR A 14 9.86 54.14 41.26
CA THR A 14 11.04 53.65 40.55
C THR A 14 10.62 52.44 39.72
N MET A 15 10.39 52.64 38.41
CA MET A 15 10.38 51.54 37.45
C MET A 15 11.79 50.95 37.44
N ALA A 16 11.94 49.71 37.91
CA ALA A 16 13.03 48.89 37.46
C ALA A 16 12.83 48.70 35.95
N LEU A 17 13.73 49.21 35.13
CA LEU A 17 13.86 48.70 33.77
C LEU A 17 14.30 47.25 33.91
N THR A 18 13.37 46.32 33.67
CA THR A 18 13.74 45.01 33.18
C THR A 18 14.58 45.21 31.92
N PRO A 19 15.74 44.54 31.78
CA PRO A 19 16.45 44.56 30.53
C PRO A 19 15.51 44.03 29.45
N LEU A 20 15.39 44.76 28.34
CA LEU A 20 14.81 44.23 27.11
C LEU A 20 15.61 42.95 26.79
N VAL A 21 14.95 41.79 26.73
CA VAL A 21 15.53 40.61 26.09
C VAL A 21 15.92 41.08 24.68
N GLY A 22 17.21 40.99 24.33
CA GLY A 22 17.65 41.36 22.99
C GLY A 22 16.95 40.48 21.98
N ALA A 23 16.39 41.05 20.91
CA ALA A 23 15.84 40.27 19.81
C ALA A 23 16.96 39.35 19.27
N GLY A 24 16.67 38.04 19.19
CA GLY A 24 17.61 37.06 18.64
C GLY A 24 18.05 37.41 17.22
N THR A 25 19.19 36.86 16.79
CA THR A 25 19.68 37.05 15.40
C THR A 25 18.67 36.46 14.43
N GLN A 26 18.29 37.18 13.38
CA GLN A 26 17.37 36.64 12.36
C GLN A 26 18.14 36.13 11.14
N TYR A 27 17.73 34.95 10.66
CA TYR A 27 18.27 34.28 9.48
C TYR A 27 17.13 34.08 8.48
N THR A 28 17.30 34.58 7.26
CA THR A 28 16.24 34.59 6.24
C THR A 28 16.63 33.77 5.03
N PHE A 29 15.77 32.82 4.68
CA PHE A 29 15.88 31.97 3.51
C PHE A 29 14.65 32.14 2.64
N SER A 30 14.83 32.23 1.33
CA SER A 30 13.72 32.40 0.41
C SER A 30 13.96 31.68 -0.90
N GLY A 31 12.87 31.34 -1.58
CA GLY A 31 12.89 30.66 -2.87
C GLY A 31 11.76 31.10 -3.78
N ALA A 32 11.87 30.74 -5.05
CA ALA A 32 10.81 30.97 -6.01
C ALA A 32 9.62 30.03 -5.73
N GLY A 33 8.41 30.55 -5.93
CA GLY A 33 7.20 29.74 -5.94
C GLY A 33 6.98 29.05 -7.29
N GLY A 34 5.84 28.38 -7.40
CA GLY A 34 5.45 27.66 -8.60
C GLY A 34 3.96 27.34 -8.61
N ASP A 35 3.57 26.51 -9.58
CA ASP A 35 2.24 25.92 -9.61
C ASP A 35 2.11 24.91 -8.47
N ILE A 36 0.95 24.88 -7.83
CA ILE A 36 0.57 23.85 -6.86
C ILE A 36 -0.19 22.80 -7.67
N PRO A 37 0.38 21.59 -7.86
CA PRO A 37 -0.30 20.54 -8.61
C PRO A 37 -1.64 20.20 -7.96
N ASP A 38 -2.66 19.94 -8.78
CA ASP A 38 -3.99 19.49 -8.32
C ASP A 38 -3.87 18.17 -7.56
N GLY A 39 -4.63 18.03 -6.49
CA GLY A 39 -4.72 16.79 -5.73
C GLY A 39 -5.70 15.79 -6.36
N GLY A 40 -6.05 14.75 -5.61
CA GLY A 40 -6.98 13.70 -6.05
C GLY A 40 -6.66 12.38 -5.37
N ASP A 41 -6.50 11.32 -6.16
CA ASP A 41 -6.12 9.99 -5.65
C ASP A 41 -4.74 10.00 -4.97
N THR A 42 -3.87 10.93 -5.38
CA THR A 42 -2.61 11.26 -4.71
C THR A 42 -2.55 12.77 -4.46
N PRO A 43 -2.02 13.22 -3.31
CA PRO A 43 -1.85 14.65 -3.07
C PRO A 43 -0.93 15.29 -4.13
N GLY A 44 -1.31 16.47 -4.61
CA GLY A 44 -0.51 17.28 -5.50
C GLY A 44 0.49 18.10 -4.68
N VAL A 45 1.79 17.89 -4.89
CA VAL A 45 2.83 18.45 -3.99
C VAL A 45 3.76 19.39 -4.73
N PHE A 46 3.90 20.61 -4.20
CA PHE A 46 5.07 21.44 -4.41
C PHE A 46 6.03 21.26 -3.23
N ALA A 47 7.31 20.97 -3.50
CA ALA A 47 8.35 20.91 -2.47
C ALA A 47 9.61 21.66 -2.92
N ALA A 48 10.23 22.39 -2.00
CA ALA A 48 11.52 23.03 -2.21
C ALA A 48 12.44 22.80 -1.00
N GLU A 49 13.68 22.37 -1.28
CA GLU A 49 14.71 22.15 -0.28
C GLU A 49 15.72 23.29 -0.27
N PHE A 50 16.22 23.63 0.92
CA PHE A 50 17.25 24.62 1.11
C PHE A 50 18.18 24.25 2.28
N GLU A 51 19.43 24.69 2.15
CA GLU A 51 20.47 24.44 3.13
C GLU A 51 20.61 25.63 4.08
N VAL A 52 20.61 25.35 5.38
CA VAL A 52 20.90 26.32 6.43
C VAL A 52 22.31 26.04 6.96
N PRO A 53 23.30 26.92 6.72
CA PRO A 53 24.66 26.71 7.19
C PRO A 53 24.95 27.35 8.56
N ASP A 54 24.03 28.16 9.06
CA ASP A 54 24.22 28.99 10.24
C ASP A 54 24.00 28.18 11.53
N ASP A 55 25.08 28.03 12.31
CA ASP A 55 25.09 27.34 13.60
C ASP A 55 24.53 28.24 14.71
N ASP A 56 23.22 28.19 14.90
CA ASP A 56 22.46 28.80 15.99
C ASP A 56 21.28 27.89 16.37
N ILE A 57 20.64 28.19 17.48
CA ILE A 57 19.49 27.46 18.01
C ILE A 57 18.22 28.26 17.78
N ILE A 58 17.21 27.61 17.21
CA ILE A 58 15.91 28.23 16.93
C ILE A 58 15.25 28.63 18.24
N SER A 59 14.92 29.90 18.41
CA SER A 59 14.00 30.36 19.47
C SER A 59 12.57 30.37 18.97
N THR A 60 12.35 30.94 17.79
CA THR A 60 11.09 30.97 17.06
C THR A 60 11.38 31.01 15.56
N LEU A 61 10.38 30.77 14.72
CA LEU A 61 10.47 31.07 13.30
C LEU A 61 9.15 31.60 12.74
N SER A 62 9.20 32.10 11.50
CA SER A 62 8.01 32.47 10.74
C SER A 62 8.13 32.03 9.28
N ILE A 63 7.00 31.70 8.66
CA ILE A 63 6.89 31.31 7.25
C ILE A 63 6.02 32.34 6.53
N SER A 64 6.42 32.77 5.35
CA SER A 64 5.64 33.65 4.47
C SER A 64 5.45 32.96 3.12
N ILE A 65 4.20 32.89 2.65
CA ILE A 65 3.86 32.45 1.29
C ILE A 65 3.36 33.68 0.51
N GLU A 66 4.11 34.04 -0.53
CA GLU A 66 3.93 35.27 -1.29
C GLU A 66 3.09 35.02 -2.55
N GLY A 67 2.03 35.81 -2.73
CA GLY A 67 1.16 35.74 -3.90
C GLY A 67 0.41 34.42 -4.03
N LEU A 68 0.03 33.78 -2.91
CA LEU A 68 -0.70 32.52 -2.91
C LEU A 68 -2.09 32.71 -3.52
N THR A 69 -2.39 31.88 -4.50
CA THR A 69 -3.69 31.75 -5.16
C THR A 69 -4.08 30.28 -5.18
N HIS A 70 -5.30 29.95 -4.76
CA HIS A 70 -5.85 28.59 -4.82
C HIS A 70 -7.36 28.65 -4.58
N THR A 71 -8.11 27.78 -5.25
CA THR A 71 -9.58 27.82 -5.30
C THR A 71 -10.29 26.91 -4.32
N TRP A 72 -9.63 26.43 -3.26
CA TRP A 72 -10.34 25.81 -2.13
C TRP A 72 -9.41 25.69 -0.91
N ALA A 73 -9.67 26.46 0.15
CA ALA A 73 -8.79 26.54 1.31
C ALA A 73 -8.71 25.23 2.09
N GLY A 74 -9.77 24.41 2.02
CA GLY A 74 -9.84 23.08 2.63
C GLY A 74 -8.97 22.00 1.99
N ASP A 75 -8.34 22.29 0.85
CA ASP A 75 -7.50 21.32 0.15
C ASP A 75 -6.02 21.51 0.43
N LEU A 76 -5.63 22.73 0.82
CA LEU A 76 -4.24 23.10 0.99
C LEU A 76 -3.68 22.79 2.38
N THR A 77 -2.46 22.27 2.37
CA THR A 77 -1.61 22.09 3.55
C THR A 77 -0.25 22.71 3.30
N VAL A 78 0.30 23.43 4.28
CA VAL A 78 1.64 24.04 4.21
C VAL A 78 2.48 23.56 5.39
N ARG A 79 3.61 22.92 5.11
CA ARG A 79 4.52 22.35 6.10
C ARG A 79 5.96 22.80 5.87
N LEU A 80 6.71 22.85 6.94
CA LEU A 80 8.17 22.96 6.94
C LEU A 80 8.73 21.72 7.64
N THR A 81 9.78 21.12 7.09
CA THR A 81 10.44 19.95 7.66
C THR A 81 11.94 20.19 7.73
N HIS A 82 12.56 19.92 8.88
CA HIS A 82 14.01 19.74 8.97
C HIS A 82 14.31 18.28 8.67
N ILE A 83 14.92 18.00 7.51
CA ILE A 83 15.10 16.64 7.02
C ILE A 83 16.04 15.86 7.92
N ASP A 84 17.07 16.52 8.46
CA ASP A 84 18.14 15.85 9.20
C ASP A 84 17.66 15.35 10.58
N SER A 85 16.66 16.00 11.17
CA SER A 85 16.04 15.61 12.46
C SER A 85 14.67 14.95 12.30
N ASP A 86 14.13 14.89 11.08
CA ASP A 86 12.77 14.46 10.76
C ASP A 86 11.67 15.23 11.52
N ARG A 87 11.91 16.52 11.81
CA ARG A 87 10.95 17.37 12.53
C ARG A 87 10.12 18.20 11.56
N THR A 88 8.80 18.16 11.73
CA THR A 88 7.86 18.90 10.88
C THR A 88 6.97 19.84 11.69
N GLY A 89 6.76 21.04 11.15
CA GLY A 89 5.81 22.02 11.66
C GLY A 89 4.84 22.44 10.56
N THR A 90 3.59 22.65 10.96
CA THR A 90 2.48 22.96 10.04
C THR A 90 2.07 24.42 10.21
N ALA A 91 2.02 25.17 9.11
CA ALA A 91 1.44 26.51 9.14
C ALA A 91 -0.09 26.43 9.23
N PHE A 92 -0.68 25.63 8.34
CA PHE A 92 -2.07 25.19 8.41
C PHE A 92 -2.24 23.93 7.55
N ALA A 93 -3.29 23.17 7.82
CA ALA A 93 -3.68 22.02 7.04
C ALA A 93 -5.20 22.02 6.83
N ARG A 94 -5.62 21.92 5.58
CA ARG A 94 -6.99 21.62 5.15
C ARG A 94 -8.07 22.34 5.95
N ILE A 95 -8.05 23.67 5.87
CA ILE A 95 -8.90 24.55 6.70
C ILE A 95 -10.37 24.10 6.60
N GLY A 96 -11.02 23.89 7.74
CA GLY A 96 -12.41 23.45 7.84
C GLY A 96 -12.68 21.95 7.70
N SER A 97 -11.66 21.12 7.43
CA SER A 97 -11.80 19.67 7.21
C SER A 97 -11.77 18.85 8.50
N VAL A 98 -12.70 19.11 9.44
CA VAL A 98 -12.74 18.40 10.72
C VAL A 98 -13.50 17.07 10.58
N GLY A 99 -12.81 15.93 10.68
CA GLY A 99 -13.44 14.59 10.66
C GLY A 99 -13.77 14.05 9.26
N GLY A 100 -13.09 14.54 8.21
CA GLY A 100 -13.28 14.15 6.82
C GLY A 100 -14.18 15.11 6.02
N GLY A 101 -13.87 15.31 4.73
CA GLY A 101 -14.54 16.25 3.83
C GLY A 101 -13.55 17.07 2.99
N PHE A 102 -14.06 18.04 2.21
CA PHE A 102 -13.26 18.96 1.39
C PHE A 102 -12.87 20.24 2.14
N GLY A 103 -13.23 20.38 3.41
CA GLY A 103 -12.98 21.61 4.18
C GLY A 103 -13.71 22.86 3.67
N ASP A 104 -13.15 24.03 3.97
CA ASP A 104 -13.73 25.35 3.76
C ASP A 104 -13.55 25.82 2.31
N SER A 105 -14.66 26.25 1.70
CA SER A 105 -14.75 26.69 0.29
C SER A 105 -14.24 28.12 0.02
N SER A 106 -13.51 28.71 0.96
CA SER A 106 -12.84 29.99 0.76
C SER A 106 -11.65 29.84 -0.20
N ASN A 107 -11.24 30.94 -0.82
CA ASN A 107 -10.11 30.98 -1.75
C ASN A 107 -8.92 31.72 -1.12
N PHE A 108 -7.70 31.34 -1.53
CA PHE A 108 -6.51 32.13 -1.30
C PHE A 108 -6.29 33.13 -2.44
N GLY A 109 -5.76 34.31 -2.11
CA GLY A 109 -5.53 35.38 -3.08
C GLY A 109 -4.65 36.52 -2.57
N GLY A 110 -3.56 36.21 -1.86
CA GLY A 110 -2.73 37.22 -1.20
C GLY A 110 -1.42 36.68 -0.61
N ASP A 111 -0.79 37.50 0.22
CA ASP A 111 0.40 37.12 0.98
C ASP A 111 -0.02 36.66 2.38
N TYR A 112 0.46 35.50 2.81
CA TYR A 112 0.09 34.89 4.10
C TYR A 112 1.34 34.62 4.92
N ASN A 113 1.38 35.18 6.13
CA ASN A 113 2.50 35.05 7.06
C ASN A 113 2.06 34.26 8.28
N PHE A 114 2.89 33.32 8.71
CA PHE A 114 2.64 32.42 9.83
C PHE A 114 3.74 32.57 10.86
N GLY A 115 3.38 32.78 12.12
CA GLY A 115 4.34 32.95 13.20
C GLY A 115 3.69 33.05 14.57
N ASP A 116 4.45 32.64 15.58
CA ASP A 116 3.96 32.40 16.95
C ASP A 116 3.42 33.66 17.66
N ALA A 117 3.95 34.83 17.28
CA ALA A 117 3.54 36.10 17.87
C ALA A 117 2.28 36.70 17.19
N PHE A 118 1.79 36.09 16.11
CA PHE A 118 0.64 36.58 15.37
C PHE A 118 -0.65 36.19 16.09
N THR A 119 -1.68 37.01 15.91
CA THR A 119 -2.98 36.86 16.61
C THR A 119 -4.14 36.65 15.66
N GLY A 120 -3.90 36.73 14.34
CA GLY A 120 -4.89 36.39 13.34
C GLY A 120 -5.15 34.90 13.33
N ASP A 121 -6.42 34.53 13.23
CA ASP A 121 -6.87 33.15 13.15
C ASP A 121 -7.38 32.90 11.72
N LEU A 122 -6.61 32.12 10.95
CA LEU A 122 -6.90 31.87 9.54
C LEU A 122 -8.22 31.09 9.38
N TRP A 123 -8.48 30.14 10.29
CA TRP A 123 -9.67 29.28 10.28
C TRP A 123 -10.93 30.08 10.58
N VAL A 124 -10.89 30.96 11.60
CA VAL A 124 -12.02 31.84 11.94
C VAL A 124 -12.28 32.85 10.83
N VAL A 125 -11.25 33.37 10.17
CA VAL A 125 -11.41 34.29 9.05
C VAL A 125 -12.04 33.59 7.84
N ALA A 126 -11.59 32.40 7.47
CA ALA A 126 -12.20 31.59 6.41
C ALA A 126 -13.68 31.30 6.71
N ALA A 127 -13.99 30.79 7.91
CA ALA A 127 -15.35 30.46 8.33
C ALA A 127 -16.29 31.68 8.44
N SER A 128 -15.77 32.90 8.42
CA SER A 128 -16.57 34.13 8.41
C SER A 128 -17.12 34.50 7.03
N GLY A 129 -16.56 33.88 5.98
CA GLY A 129 -16.92 34.05 4.58
C GLY A 129 -18.12 33.23 4.13
N ASP A 130 -18.59 33.51 2.92
CA ASP A 130 -19.46 32.62 2.15
C ASP A 130 -18.64 31.85 1.08
N THR A 131 -19.29 31.13 0.20
CA THR A 131 -18.61 30.31 -0.83
C THR A 131 -17.74 31.16 -1.76
N ASN A 132 -16.50 30.74 -2.00
CA ASN A 132 -15.48 31.47 -2.75
C ASN A 132 -15.03 32.79 -2.08
N PHE A 133 -15.27 32.96 -0.78
CA PHE A 133 -14.74 34.09 -0.04
C PHE A 133 -13.22 34.13 -0.14
N VAL A 134 -12.64 35.25 -0.57
CA VAL A 134 -11.18 35.38 -0.65
C VAL A 134 -10.67 35.77 0.73
N ILE A 135 -9.96 34.85 1.38
CA ILE A 135 -9.34 35.07 2.69
C ILE A 135 -8.35 36.23 2.55
N PRO A 136 -8.47 37.32 3.34
CA PRO A 136 -7.51 38.41 3.28
C PRO A 136 -6.08 37.94 3.59
N GLY A 137 -5.10 38.36 2.78
CA GLY A 137 -3.69 38.20 3.14
C GLY A 137 -3.36 38.92 4.45
N GLY A 138 -2.44 38.38 5.24
CA GLY A 138 -2.12 38.90 6.56
C GLY A 138 -1.29 37.96 7.44
N ASP A 139 -1.20 38.33 8.71
CA ASP A 139 -0.40 37.63 9.73
C ASP A 139 -1.30 36.73 10.59
N TYR A 140 -1.03 35.43 10.57
CA TYR A 140 -1.83 34.39 11.20
C TYR A 140 -0.97 33.49 12.10
N PHE A 141 -1.51 32.95 13.19
CA PHE A 141 -0.78 31.93 13.95
C PHE A 141 -0.79 30.57 13.21
N PRO A 142 0.23 29.73 13.39
CA PRO A 142 0.25 28.36 12.90
C PRO A 142 -0.76 27.45 13.63
N THR A 143 -1.25 26.40 12.94
CA THR A 143 -2.31 25.51 13.44
C THR A 143 -1.97 24.02 13.30
N GLU A 144 -2.58 23.19 14.14
CA GLU A 144 -2.44 21.73 14.13
C GLU A 144 -2.94 21.10 12.81
N LEU A 145 -2.59 19.83 12.60
CA LEU A 145 -3.05 19.09 11.42
C LEU A 145 -4.58 18.92 11.47
N ASP A 146 -5.28 19.28 10.39
CA ASP A 146 -6.74 19.22 10.24
C ASP A 146 -7.54 19.87 11.39
N SER A 147 -6.95 20.85 12.09
CA SER A 147 -7.52 21.49 13.28
C SER A 147 -7.21 22.99 13.32
N GLY A 148 -8.17 23.80 13.77
CA GLY A 148 -7.98 25.23 14.00
C GLY A 148 -7.31 25.59 15.32
N LEU A 149 -6.81 24.59 16.07
CA LEU A 149 -6.08 24.82 17.31
C LEU A 149 -4.69 25.39 17.04
N ILE A 150 -4.25 26.32 17.89
CA ILE A 150 -2.95 27.00 17.78
C ILE A 150 -1.82 25.99 18.00
N ALA A 151 -0.90 25.87 17.03
CA ALA A 151 0.31 25.05 17.10
C ALA A 151 1.56 25.89 16.81
N PRO A 152 2.13 26.61 17.80
CA PRO A 152 3.29 27.46 17.60
C PRO A 152 4.47 26.71 17.00
N PHE A 153 5.21 27.32 16.08
CA PHE A 153 6.46 26.76 15.55
C PHE A 153 7.53 26.62 16.63
N SER A 154 7.51 27.42 17.69
CA SER A 154 8.33 27.22 18.88
C SER A 154 7.99 25.96 19.66
N ILE A 155 6.81 25.37 19.46
CA ILE A 155 6.60 23.97 19.78
C ILE A 155 7.42 23.21 18.74
N SER A 156 6.99 23.03 17.49
CA SER A 156 7.65 22.13 16.52
C SER A 156 9.18 22.22 16.35
N PHE A 157 9.79 23.39 16.52
CA PHE A 157 11.20 23.69 16.22
C PHE A 157 11.92 24.49 17.30
N GLY A 158 11.23 24.96 18.34
CA GLY A 158 11.90 25.73 19.39
C GLY A 158 12.96 24.89 20.06
N GLY A 159 14.17 25.44 20.20
CA GLY A 159 15.40 24.85 20.71
C GLY A 159 16.10 23.84 19.79
N GLU A 160 15.62 23.66 18.57
CA GLU A 160 16.30 22.85 17.56
C GLU A 160 17.52 23.57 16.96
N SER A 161 18.51 22.78 16.54
CA SER A 161 19.70 23.24 15.81
C SER A 161 19.31 23.66 14.38
N MET A 162 19.67 24.89 13.97
CA MET A 162 19.36 25.39 12.62
C MET A 162 20.10 24.70 11.47
N PRO A 163 21.38 24.32 11.59
CA PRO A 163 22.13 23.72 10.50
C PRO A 163 21.49 22.44 9.95
N GLY A 164 21.39 22.36 8.63
CA GLY A 164 20.93 21.16 7.94
C GLY A 164 20.06 21.45 6.73
N THR A 165 19.50 20.37 6.19
CA THR A 165 18.59 20.44 5.03
C THR A 165 17.16 20.67 5.48
N TRP A 166 16.51 21.72 4.99
CA TRP A 166 15.12 22.04 5.27
C TRP A 166 14.27 21.93 4.00
N ARG A 167 13.03 21.46 4.14
CA ARG A 167 12.05 21.34 3.06
C ARG A 167 10.80 22.14 3.40
N ILE A 168 10.38 23.04 2.52
CA ILE A 168 9.03 23.61 2.55
C ILE A 168 8.15 22.85 1.57
N GLU A 169 6.95 22.51 2.00
CA GLU A 169 5.99 21.74 1.23
C GLU A 169 4.63 22.43 1.22
N ILE A 170 4.01 22.52 0.04
CA ILE A 170 2.64 22.96 -0.16
C ILE A 170 1.91 21.85 -0.91
N THR A 171 0.87 21.31 -0.28
CA THR A 171 0.17 20.13 -0.74
C THR A 171 -1.29 20.43 -0.96
N ASP A 172 -1.79 20.07 -2.13
CA ASP A 172 -3.20 20.00 -2.47
C ASP A 172 -3.71 18.58 -2.27
N SER A 173 -4.74 18.42 -1.44
CA SER A 173 -5.23 17.11 -0.99
C SER A 173 -6.55 16.71 -1.65
N ALA A 174 -7.11 17.49 -2.57
CA ALA A 174 -8.33 17.12 -3.29
C ALA A 174 -8.24 17.49 -4.76
N ALA A 175 -9.11 16.90 -5.58
CA ALA A 175 -9.12 17.12 -7.02
C ALA A 175 -9.95 18.35 -7.39
N GLN A 176 -9.62 18.93 -8.56
CA GLN A 176 -10.33 19.97 -9.32
C GLN A 176 -9.94 21.41 -8.97
N ASP A 177 -9.16 21.61 -7.92
CA ASP A 177 -8.74 22.93 -7.48
C ASP A 177 -7.25 23.09 -7.76
N THR A 178 -6.87 24.23 -8.33
CA THR A 178 -5.47 24.47 -8.70
C THR A 178 -5.03 25.83 -8.20
N GLY A 179 -3.74 25.92 -7.88
CA GLY A 179 -3.18 27.13 -7.33
C GLY A 179 -1.78 27.43 -7.82
N SER A 180 -1.29 28.59 -7.43
CA SER A 180 0.09 28.99 -7.66
C SER A 180 0.49 30.01 -6.60
N PHE A 181 1.80 30.18 -6.44
CA PHE A 181 2.35 31.23 -5.59
C PHE A 181 3.67 31.72 -6.17
N THR A 182 4.12 32.90 -5.76
CA THR A 182 5.25 33.59 -6.38
C THR A 182 6.57 33.36 -5.66
N GLY A 183 6.53 33.13 -4.35
CA GLY A 183 7.71 32.96 -3.52
C GLY A 183 7.38 32.48 -2.12
N TRP A 184 8.38 31.96 -1.45
CA TRP A 184 8.30 31.60 -0.04
C TRP A 184 9.48 32.20 0.71
N THR A 185 9.27 32.54 1.98
CA THR A 185 10.32 33.03 2.88
C THR A 185 10.19 32.35 4.24
N VAL A 186 11.29 31.82 4.76
CA VAL A 186 11.42 31.31 6.13
C VAL A 186 12.38 32.21 6.89
N VAL A 187 11.96 32.68 8.07
CA VAL A 187 12.79 33.50 8.97
C VAL A 187 12.97 32.76 10.29
N PHE A 188 14.19 32.28 10.54
CA PHE A 188 14.58 31.74 11.84
C PHE A 188 15.03 32.87 12.76
N THR A 189 14.64 32.81 14.03
CA THR A 189 15.16 33.70 15.07
C THR A 189 16.04 32.87 16.01
N GLY A 190 17.33 33.17 16.04
CA GLY A 190 18.34 32.48 16.85
C GLY A 190 18.36 32.90 18.31
N GLY A 191 19.26 32.31 19.09
CA GLY A 191 19.34 32.51 20.54
C GLY A 191 18.30 31.71 21.33
N GLY A 192 17.78 30.63 20.76
CA GLY A 192 17.05 29.61 21.50
C GLY A 192 17.95 28.87 22.49
N THR A 193 17.33 28.15 23.42
CA THR A 193 18.04 27.20 24.28
C THR A 193 17.94 25.81 23.66
N PRO A 194 19.05 25.07 23.44
CA PRO A 194 19.00 23.73 22.86
C PRO A 194 17.96 22.87 23.59
N THR A 195 17.06 22.21 22.86
CA THR A 195 16.10 21.31 23.50
C THR A 195 16.76 20.01 23.92
N LEU A 196 16.33 19.55 25.09
CA LEU A 196 16.53 18.20 25.61
C LEU A 196 15.44 17.24 25.10
N CYS A 197 14.30 17.81 24.68
CA CYS A 197 13.21 17.11 24.02
C CYS A 197 13.47 16.89 22.53
N GLY A 198 13.07 15.72 22.03
CA GLY A 198 13.21 15.33 20.63
C GLY A 198 14.62 14.91 20.23
N ASP A 199 15.54 14.79 21.19
CA ASP A 199 16.88 14.27 20.94
C ASP A 199 16.82 12.74 20.85
N PRO A 200 17.21 12.13 19.72
CA PRO A 200 17.23 10.67 19.57
C PRO A 200 18.10 9.97 20.64
N ASP A 201 19.12 10.65 21.15
CA ASP A 201 20.03 10.12 22.18
C ASP A 201 19.44 10.20 23.61
N SER A 202 18.34 10.95 23.81
CA SER A 202 17.63 11.03 25.10
C SER A 202 16.79 9.78 25.42
N GLY A 203 16.56 8.89 24.45
CA GLY A 203 15.82 7.64 24.66
C GLY A 203 14.30 7.80 24.78
N SER A 204 13.58 6.68 24.93
CA SER A 204 12.11 6.63 24.89
C SER A 204 11.43 7.54 25.91
N CYS A 205 10.30 8.13 25.53
CA CYS A 205 9.43 8.84 26.47
C CYS A 205 8.67 7.91 27.42
N ALA A 206 8.49 6.65 27.04
CA ALA A 206 7.77 5.67 27.84
C ALA A 206 8.60 5.00 28.94
N GLU A 207 9.91 5.26 28.99
CA GLU A 207 10.81 4.61 29.94
C GLU A 207 11.69 5.64 30.66
N PRO A 208 12.02 5.44 31.94
CA PRO A 208 13.03 6.24 32.61
C PRO A 208 14.37 6.10 31.90
N ASN A 209 14.90 7.20 31.38
CA ASN A 209 16.10 7.19 30.53
C ASN A 209 17.30 7.91 31.18
N GLY A 210 17.09 8.60 32.31
CA GLY A 210 18.16 9.23 33.08
C GLY A 210 18.74 10.50 32.46
N THR A 211 18.22 10.91 31.30
CA THR A 211 18.51 12.20 30.67
C THR A 211 17.37 13.16 30.97
N PRO A 212 17.58 14.49 30.99
CA PRO A 212 16.44 15.38 30.91
C PRO A 212 15.82 15.26 29.51
N GLY A 213 14.50 15.13 29.45
CA GLY A 213 13.75 14.96 28.19
C GLY A 213 13.74 13.53 27.64
N CYS A 214 13.11 13.37 26.48
CA CYS A 214 13.00 12.10 25.74
C CYS A 214 12.97 12.37 24.23
N ASN A 215 13.01 11.29 23.45
CA ASN A 215 13.19 11.32 22.00
C ASN A 215 11.96 11.73 21.19
N ASP A 216 10.75 11.62 21.74
CA ASP A 216 9.56 12.18 21.11
C ASP A 216 9.41 13.64 21.52
N PHE A 217 9.58 14.53 20.55
CA PHE A 217 9.59 15.96 20.80
C PHE A 217 8.24 16.49 21.34
N ALA A 218 7.13 16.05 20.76
CA ALA A 218 5.79 16.54 21.11
C ALA A 218 5.37 16.01 22.48
N CYS A 219 5.60 14.72 22.72
CA CYS A 219 5.32 14.08 23.98
C CYS A 219 6.21 14.62 25.09
N CYS A 220 7.50 14.80 24.81
CA CYS A 220 8.44 15.40 25.73
C CYS A 220 7.96 16.79 26.16
N ASN A 221 7.66 17.68 25.23
CA ASN A 221 7.19 19.03 25.56
C ASN A 221 5.87 19.04 26.32
N THR A 222 4.94 18.16 25.95
CA THR A 222 3.66 18.00 26.67
C THR A 222 3.90 17.60 28.13
N THR A 223 4.83 16.66 28.34
CA THR A 223 5.24 16.20 29.67
C THR A 223 6.01 17.29 30.43
N CYS A 224 6.96 18.00 29.80
CA CYS A 224 7.68 19.13 30.41
C CYS A 224 6.74 20.26 30.82
N ALA A 225 5.71 20.54 30.02
CA ALA A 225 4.72 21.56 30.31
C ALA A 225 3.87 21.20 31.53
N PHE A 226 3.63 19.90 31.73
CA PHE A 226 2.97 19.38 32.93
C PHE A 226 3.91 19.38 34.15
N ASN A 227 5.14 18.87 33.98
CA ASN A 227 6.18 18.83 35.00
C ASN A 227 7.55 19.22 34.41
N PRO A 228 8.01 20.47 34.65
CA PRO A 228 9.31 20.94 34.16
C PRO A 228 10.50 20.12 34.65
N ASP A 229 10.38 19.42 35.79
CA ASP A 229 11.47 18.63 36.36
C ASP A 229 11.93 17.50 35.42
N CYS A 230 11.03 16.99 34.58
CA CYS A 230 11.33 15.98 33.56
C CYS A 230 12.39 16.43 32.54
N CYS A 231 12.52 17.75 32.38
CA CYS A 231 13.33 18.37 31.34
C CYS A 231 14.41 19.29 31.94
N ASP A 232 14.27 19.64 33.23
CA ASP A 232 15.27 20.37 34.00
C ASP A 232 16.26 19.45 34.76
N PHE A 233 15.85 18.22 35.11
CA PHE A 233 16.66 17.31 35.92
C PHE A 233 16.87 15.94 35.29
N GLU A 234 15.81 15.14 35.17
CA GLU A 234 15.89 13.74 34.77
C GLU A 234 14.50 13.23 34.35
N TRP A 235 14.46 12.46 33.27
CA TRP A 235 13.32 11.68 32.85
C TRP A 235 13.29 10.38 33.64
N ASP A 236 12.64 10.43 34.79
CA ASP A 236 12.47 9.31 35.71
C ASP A 236 11.15 8.55 35.46
N GLU A 237 10.85 7.58 36.32
CA GLU A 237 9.65 6.73 36.22
C GLU A 237 8.36 7.57 36.23
N PHE A 238 8.34 8.68 36.97
CA PHE A 238 7.18 9.56 37.03
C PHE A 238 7.00 10.34 35.72
N CYS A 239 8.09 10.78 35.09
CA CYS A 239 8.04 11.42 33.78
C CYS A 239 7.55 10.47 32.69
N ALA A 240 8.00 9.21 32.72
CA ALA A 240 7.54 8.18 31.82
C ALA A 240 6.04 7.88 31.99
N GLU A 241 5.55 7.72 33.23
CA GLU A 241 4.12 7.51 33.51
C GLU A 241 3.25 8.69 33.00
N ILE A 242 3.68 9.93 33.22
CA ILE A 242 2.97 11.11 32.71
C ILE A 242 2.96 11.10 31.17
N ALA A 243 4.07 10.78 30.54
CA ALA A 243 4.19 10.75 29.10
C ALA A 243 3.29 9.69 28.47
N ILE A 244 3.23 8.49 29.06
CA ILE A 244 2.31 7.43 28.62
C ILE A 244 0.86 7.94 28.62
N ASP A 245 0.43 8.55 29.72
CA ASP A 245 -0.94 9.05 29.87
C ASP A 245 -1.27 10.24 28.96
N LEU A 246 -0.38 11.23 28.89
CA LEU A 246 -0.63 12.48 28.15
C LEU A 246 -0.49 12.30 26.64
N CYS A 247 0.36 11.37 26.21
CA CYS A 247 0.70 11.17 24.80
C CYS A 247 0.02 9.93 24.21
N GLY A 248 -0.70 9.14 25.02
CA GLY A 248 -1.39 7.93 24.57
C GLY A 248 -0.41 6.85 24.08
N ILE A 249 0.77 6.76 24.68
CA ILE A 249 1.76 5.75 24.28
C ILE A 249 1.24 4.37 24.69
N TYR A 250 1.12 3.48 23.72
CA TYR A 250 0.78 2.09 23.99
C TYR A 250 1.94 1.39 24.69
N ILE A 251 1.65 0.76 25.82
CA ILE A 251 2.57 -0.10 26.56
C ILE A 251 1.93 -1.47 26.69
N TYR A 252 2.65 -2.48 26.22
CA TYR A 252 2.21 -3.84 26.38
C TYR A 252 2.25 -4.25 27.86
N GLN A 253 1.09 -4.64 28.40
CA GLN A 253 0.96 -5.15 29.76
C GLN A 253 -0.01 -6.33 29.79
N CYS A 254 0.50 -7.51 30.13
CA CYS A 254 -0.32 -8.68 30.39
C CYS A 254 -0.06 -9.21 31.80
N ASP A 255 -1.00 -8.97 32.71
CA ASP A 255 -0.86 -9.31 34.12
C ASP A 255 -1.70 -10.53 34.48
N ALA A 256 -1.07 -11.48 35.19
CA ALA A 256 -1.73 -12.65 35.76
C ALA A 256 -2.67 -13.40 34.77
N PRO A 257 -2.15 -13.89 33.63
CA PRO A 257 -2.99 -14.45 32.58
C PRO A 257 -3.86 -15.60 33.07
N ILE A 258 -5.15 -15.57 32.70
CA ILE A 258 -6.13 -16.56 33.11
C ILE A 258 -6.12 -17.82 32.23
N SER A 259 -5.56 -17.71 31.02
CA SER A 259 -5.42 -18.78 30.03
C SER A 259 -4.13 -18.62 29.23
N ALA A 260 -3.78 -19.61 28.39
CA ALA A 260 -2.54 -19.56 27.62
C ALA A 260 -2.52 -18.40 26.63
N ASN A 261 -3.62 -18.20 25.90
CA ASN A 261 -3.81 -17.14 24.92
C ASN A 261 -4.34 -15.83 25.49
N ASP A 262 -4.26 -15.63 26.79
CA ASP A 262 -4.66 -14.37 27.43
C ASP A 262 -3.64 -13.24 27.21
N CYS A 263 -2.45 -13.59 26.71
CA CYS A 263 -1.42 -12.63 26.37
C CYS A 263 -1.08 -12.71 24.88
N ALA A 264 -0.79 -11.58 24.23
CA ALA A 264 -0.31 -11.56 22.84
C ALA A 264 0.93 -12.45 22.61
N ALA A 265 1.89 -12.43 23.55
CA ALA A 265 3.07 -13.30 23.52
C ALA A 265 2.78 -14.78 23.82
N GLY A 266 1.59 -15.09 24.35
CA GLY A 266 1.11 -16.44 24.66
C GLY A 266 0.11 -16.99 23.64
N ALA A 267 -0.01 -16.35 22.46
CA ALA A 267 -1.01 -16.69 21.47
C ALA A 267 -1.05 -18.21 21.15
N THR A 268 -2.26 -18.74 20.96
CA THR A 268 -2.46 -20.16 20.64
C THR A 268 -2.40 -20.39 19.13
N GLU A 269 -1.65 -21.41 18.71
CA GLU A 269 -1.58 -21.81 17.30
C GLU A 269 -2.93 -22.29 16.79
N VAL A 270 -3.32 -21.82 15.61
CA VAL A 270 -4.50 -22.28 14.89
C VAL A 270 -4.15 -22.61 13.44
N PHE A 271 -4.97 -23.45 12.82
CA PHE A 271 -4.85 -23.86 11.43
C PHE A 271 -6.11 -23.49 10.65
N VAL A 272 -6.00 -23.46 9.32
CA VAL A 272 -7.16 -23.31 8.43
C VAL A 272 -8.15 -24.45 8.69
N ASP A 273 -9.44 -24.12 8.69
CA ASP A 273 -10.59 -24.97 9.03
C ASP A 273 -10.75 -25.30 10.53
N ASP A 274 -9.90 -24.74 11.41
CA ASP A 274 -10.10 -24.87 12.84
C ASP A 274 -11.36 -24.10 13.29
N VAL A 275 -12.08 -24.73 14.23
CA VAL A 275 -13.21 -24.14 14.94
C VAL A 275 -12.94 -24.32 16.43
N VAL A 276 -12.69 -23.22 17.12
CA VAL A 276 -12.14 -23.20 18.48
C VAL A 276 -13.15 -22.60 19.44
N ASP A 277 -13.48 -23.36 20.49
CA ASP A 277 -14.23 -22.82 21.63
C ASP A 277 -13.30 -21.98 22.51
N PHE A 278 -13.81 -20.84 22.96
CA PHE A 278 -13.07 -19.93 23.84
C PHE A 278 -13.97 -19.40 24.96
N ASP A 279 -13.36 -18.82 26.01
CA ASP A 279 -14.06 -18.06 27.05
C ASP A 279 -13.18 -16.88 27.48
N SER A 280 -13.59 -15.68 27.08
CA SER A 280 -12.86 -14.44 27.40
C SER A 280 -13.20 -13.87 28.78
N THR A 281 -14.00 -14.58 29.59
CA THR A 281 -14.41 -14.06 30.91
C THR A 281 -13.22 -13.83 31.82
N GLY A 282 -12.90 -12.57 32.08
CA GLY A 282 -11.79 -12.17 32.95
C GLY A 282 -10.42 -12.20 32.30
N ALA A 283 -10.38 -12.30 30.96
CA ALA A 283 -9.18 -12.09 30.17
C ALA A 283 -8.64 -10.66 30.38
N ASN A 284 -7.35 -10.49 30.10
CA ASN A 284 -6.71 -9.20 30.02
C ASN A 284 -7.29 -8.37 28.86
N THR A 285 -6.90 -7.10 28.80
CA THR A 285 -7.07 -6.26 27.62
C THR A 285 -5.67 -5.73 27.31
N ASP A 286 -4.82 -6.58 26.74
CA ASP A 286 -3.38 -6.29 26.62
C ASP A 286 -2.98 -5.76 25.23
N GLY A 287 -3.89 -5.76 24.26
CA GLY A 287 -3.67 -5.13 22.95
C GLY A 287 -4.05 -3.64 22.86
N PRO A 288 -3.54 -2.93 21.83
CA PRO A 288 -3.79 -1.50 21.65
C PRO A 288 -5.25 -1.21 21.29
N PRO A 289 -5.79 -0.03 21.60
CA PRO A 289 -7.06 0.42 21.02
C PRO A 289 -6.98 0.42 19.49
N GLN A 290 -8.08 0.06 18.82
CA GLN A 290 -8.18 -0.03 17.36
C GLN A 290 -9.30 0.87 16.82
N PRO A 291 -9.06 2.19 16.64
CA PRO A 291 -10.06 3.11 16.09
C PRO A 291 -10.52 2.74 14.67
N GLU A 292 -9.70 2.00 13.91
CA GLU A 292 -9.93 1.57 12.54
C GLU A 292 -11.13 0.62 12.41
N CYS A 293 -11.58 0.00 13.52
CA CYS A 293 -12.73 -0.92 13.49
C CYS A 293 -14.07 -0.21 13.33
N GLY A 294 -14.10 1.13 13.43
CA GLY A 294 -15.29 1.92 13.14
C GLY A 294 -16.31 2.04 14.27
N SER A 295 -15.97 1.63 15.50
CA SER A 295 -16.84 1.59 16.67
C SER A 295 -17.26 2.96 17.22
N GLY A 296 -16.67 4.05 16.71
CA GLY A 296 -16.87 5.42 17.15
C GLY A 296 -16.03 5.81 18.36
N ALA A 297 -15.91 7.12 18.59
CA ALA A 297 -15.02 7.69 19.61
C ALA A 297 -15.38 7.21 21.03
N GLY A 298 -14.38 6.71 21.78
CA GLY A 298 -14.52 6.16 23.12
C GLY A 298 -14.84 4.66 23.19
N PHE A 299 -14.89 3.98 22.04
CA PHE A 299 -15.13 2.54 21.92
C PHE A 299 -14.05 1.84 21.11
N GLU A 300 -12.84 2.40 21.02
CA GLU A 300 -11.76 1.89 20.17
C GLU A 300 -11.20 0.56 20.68
N GLN A 301 -11.35 0.25 21.97
CA GLN A 301 -10.74 -0.93 22.56
C GLN A 301 -11.49 -2.23 22.19
N ILE A 302 -10.73 -3.33 22.13
CA ILE A 302 -11.16 -4.73 22.05
C ILE A 302 -10.96 -5.32 23.44
N ASP A 303 -12.01 -5.33 24.25
CA ASP A 303 -11.91 -5.66 25.67
C ASP A 303 -11.87 -7.18 25.91
N SER A 304 -11.19 -7.63 26.97
CA SER A 304 -11.15 -9.05 27.35
C SER A 304 -10.71 -9.93 26.17
N ASP A 305 -9.48 -9.70 25.71
CA ASP A 305 -8.96 -10.26 24.48
C ASP A 305 -8.26 -11.62 24.67
N LEU A 306 -8.39 -12.46 23.65
CA LEU A 306 -7.67 -13.72 23.50
C LEU A 306 -6.94 -13.71 22.17
N TRP A 307 -5.74 -14.30 22.15
CA TRP A 307 -4.80 -14.23 21.05
C TRP A 307 -4.56 -15.57 20.37
N TYR A 308 -4.65 -15.58 19.06
CA TYR A 308 -4.36 -16.73 18.22
C TYR A 308 -3.23 -16.37 17.26
N TYR A 309 -2.48 -17.36 16.81
CA TYR A 309 -1.48 -17.14 15.77
C TYR A 309 -1.61 -18.18 14.67
N TRP A 310 -1.34 -17.75 13.44
CA TRP A 310 -1.39 -18.60 12.26
C TRP A 310 -0.22 -18.29 11.34
N GLN A 311 0.44 -19.33 10.82
CA GLN A 311 1.44 -19.19 9.77
C GLN A 311 0.80 -19.45 8.41
N SER A 312 0.89 -18.47 7.53
CA SER A 312 0.37 -18.60 6.17
C SER A 312 1.25 -19.50 5.29
N THR A 313 0.61 -20.35 4.50
CA THR A 313 1.28 -21.26 3.56
C THR A 313 1.27 -20.78 2.11
N GLY A 314 0.63 -19.63 1.84
CA GLY A 314 0.49 -19.06 0.50
C GLY A 314 -0.15 -17.68 0.57
N ASP A 315 -0.09 -16.94 -0.52
CA ASP A 315 -0.83 -15.68 -0.61
C ASP A 315 -2.34 -15.99 -0.65
N GLY A 316 -3.18 -15.13 -0.09
CA GLY A 316 -4.62 -15.40 -0.07
C GLY A 316 -5.43 -14.40 0.74
N VAL A 317 -6.64 -14.81 1.10
CA VAL A 317 -7.49 -14.09 2.07
C VAL A 317 -7.71 -14.99 3.27
N PHE A 318 -7.32 -14.53 4.45
CA PHE A 318 -7.62 -15.18 5.72
C PHE A 318 -8.92 -14.62 6.29
N THR A 319 -9.70 -15.48 6.94
CA THR A 319 -10.95 -15.12 7.61
C THR A 319 -10.97 -15.67 9.03
N ALA A 320 -11.29 -14.80 9.99
CA ALA A 320 -11.62 -15.17 11.36
C ALA A 320 -13.03 -14.68 11.68
N SER A 321 -13.91 -15.61 12.07
CA SER A 321 -15.34 -15.32 12.21
C SER A 321 -15.92 -15.85 13.51
N THR A 322 -16.64 -14.99 14.23
CA THR A 322 -17.48 -15.32 15.39
C THR A 322 -18.98 -15.25 15.06
N CYS A 323 -19.32 -14.94 13.81
CA CYS A 323 -20.69 -14.75 13.33
C CYS A 323 -21.58 -15.96 13.54
N GLN A 324 -22.71 -15.76 14.23
CA GLN A 324 -23.63 -16.84 14.60
C GLN A 324 -22.98 -17.93 15.50
N LEU A 325 -21.77 -17.71 15.98
CA LEU A 325 -20.99 -18.63 16.81
C LEU A 325 -20.79 -18.10 18.23
N THR A 326 -21.06 -16.82 18.47
CA THR A 326 -21.06 -16.19 19.80
C THR A 326 -22.43 -15.61 20.14
N GLN A 327 -22.61 -15.20 21.40
CA GLN A 327 -23.86 -14.61 21.92
C GLN A 327 -23.65 -13.21 22.50
N TYR A 328 -22.56 -12.56 22.11
CA TYR A 328 -22.22 -11.22 22.53
C TYR A 328 -21.39 -10.54 21.43
N ASP A 329 -21.37 -9.22 21.54
CA ASP A 329 -20.72 -8.30 20.59
C ASP A 329 -19.21 -8.45 20.67
N THR A 330 -18.62 -9.01 19.61
CA THR A 330 -17.19 -9.30 19.54
C THR A 330 -16.46 -8.25 18.73
N LYS A 331 -15.14 -8.21 18.85
CA LYS A 331 -14.26 -7.54 17.91
C LYS A 331 -13.07 -8.43 17.59
N ILE A 332 -12.66 -8.42 16.33
CA ILE A 332 -11.50 -9.18 15.86
C ILE A 332 -10.54 -8.23 15.16
N ALA A 333 -9.26 -8.25 15.55
CA ALA A 333 -8.18 -7.54 14.87
C ALA A 333 -7.07 -8.52 14.47
N MET A 334 -6.28 -8.17 13.46
CA MET A 334 -5.16 -8.98 12.99
C MET A 334 -3.92 -8.12 12.76
N TYR A 335 -2.76 -8.73 13.01
CA TYR A 335 -1.45 -8.10 12.94
C TYR A 335 -0.47 -8.99 12.15
N ASP A 336 0.37 -8.38 11.31
CA ASP A 336 1.40 -9.07 10.54
C ASP A 336 2.74 -9.05 11.29
N LEU A 337 3.23 -10.24 11.67
CA LEU A 337 4.52 -10.42 12.32
C LEU A 337 5.67 -10.65 11.33
N GLY A 338 5.39 -10.79 10.03
CA GLY A 338 6.37 -11.16 9.02
C GLY A 338 6.94 -12.55 9.33
N ASP A 339 8.26 -12.63 9.50
CA ASP A 339 8.96 -13.88 9.81
C ASP A 339 9.06 -14.18 11.33
N GLU A 340 8.58 -13.28 12.19
CA GLU A 340 8.61 -13.44 13.64
C GLU A 340 7.47 -14.32 14.17
N THR A 341 7.66 -14.90 15.36
CA THR A 341 6.65 -15.71 16.05
C THR A 341 6.22 -15.05 17.37
N PRO A 342 5.11 -15.47 18.01
CA PRO A 342 4.67 -14.92 19.29
C PRO A 342 5.75 -14.92 20.39
N ASP A 343 6.70 -15.87 20.35
CA ASP A 343 7.79 -15.97 21.32
C ASP A 343 8.97 -15.01 21.05
N THR A 344 9.03 -14.41 19.86
CA THR A 344 10.21 -13.63 19.40
C THR A 344 9.91 -12.17 19.10
N PHE A 345 8.68 -11.83 18.75
CA PHE A 345 8.30 -10.44 18.45
C PHE A 345 8.25 -9.58 19.73
N ASP A 346 8.44 -8.26 19.58
CA ASP A 346 8.23 -7.28 20.65
C ASP A 346 6.76 -6.81 20.65
N PRO A 347 5.95 -7.16 21.67
CA PRO A 347 4.55 -6.79 21.71
C PRO A 347 4.28 -5.29 21.78
N ASN A 348 5.25 -4.46 22.17
CA ASN A 348 5.09 -3.00 22.15
C ASN A 348 4.95 -2.46 20.71
N THR A 349 5.38 -3.23 19.71
CA THR A 349 5.27 -2.85 18.29
C THR A 349 3.91 -3.16 17.67
N LEU A 350 2.96 -3.74 18.42
CA LEU A 350 1.63 -4.08 17.92
C LEU A 350 0.90 -2.95 17.16
N PRO A 351 0.95 -1.67 17.58
CA PRO A 351 0.36 -0.57 16.81
C PRO A 351 0.89 -0.47 15.38
N ASP A 352 2.17 -0.78 15.15
CA ASP A 352 2.81 -0.70 13.83
C ASP A 352 2.55 -1.95 12.96
N ARG A 353 2.04 -3.03 13.55
CA ARG A 353 1.82 -4.31 12.87
C ARG A 353 0.38 -4.53 12.42
N PHE A 354 -0.52 -3.60 12.72
CA PHE A 354 -1.95 -3.74 12.44
C PHE A 354 -2.23 -3.84 10.94
N ILE A 355 -3.05 -4.82 10.53
CA ILE A 355 -3.42 -5.02 9.12
C ILE A 355 -4.92 -5.04 8.86
N GLY A 356 -5.75 -5.12 9.89
CA GLY A 356 -7.20 -5.05 9.73
C GLY A 356 -7.97 -5.48 10.97
N CYS A 357 -9.22 -5.05 11.06
CA CYS A 357 -10.15 -5.51 12.06
C CYS A 357 -11.60 -5.46 11.58
N ASN A 358 -12.47 -6.14 12.31
CA ASN A 358 -13.91 -6.12 12.12
C ASN A 358 -14.61 -6.23 13.48
N GLU A 359 -15.71 -5.49 13.62
CA GLU A 359 -16.59 -5.51 14.78
C GLU A 359 -17.91 -6.23 14.44
N ASP A 360 -18.49 -5.96 13.27
CA ASP A 360 -19.83 -6.41 12.92
C ASP A 360 -19.89 -7.24 11.63
N CYS A 361 -20.72 -8.28 11.66
CA CYS A 361 -21.14 -9.06 10.48
C CYS A 361 -22.66 -9.11 10.25
N GLY A 362 -23.42 -8.29 10.98
CA GLY A 362 -24.86 -8.11 10.76
C GLY A 362 -25.75 -9.23 11.30
N ASP A 363 -25.27 -10.02 12.25
CA ASP A 363 -26.09 -10.98 13.01
C ASP A 363 -26.84 -10.30 14.18
N GLU A 364 -27.55 -11.09 15.00
CA GLU A 364 -28.34 -10.54 16.11
C GLU A 364 -27.52 -10.16 17.36
N PHE A 365 -26.25 -10.57 17.39
CA PHE A 365 -25.34 -10.38 18.52
C PHE A 365 -24.22 -9.39 18.23
N PHE A 366 -24.15 -8.84 17.01
CA PHE A 366 -23.06 -7.96 16.59
C PHE A 366 -21.72 -8.68 16.70
N ALA A 367 -21.71 -9.96 16.33
CA ALA A 367 -20.47 -10.72 16.21
C ALA A 367 -19.69 -10.28 14.96
N SER A 368 -18.46 -10.74 14.83
CA SER A 368 -17.48 -10.19 13.88
C SER A 368 -17.07 -11.19 12.80
N ASP A 369 -16.85 -10.68 11.59
CA ASP A 369 -16.29 -11.40 10.43
C ASP A 369 -15.10 -10.62 9.88
N LEU A 370 -13.89 -10.96 10.33
CA LEU A 370 -12.67 -10.35 9.83
C LEU A 370 -12.21 -11.06 8.56
N GLN A 371 -11.97 -10.32 7.48
CA GLN A 371 -11.33 -10.79 6.26
C GLN A 371 -10.13 -9.91 5.94
N VAL A 372 -8.93 -10.51 5.81
CA VAL A 372 -7.68 -9.78 5.56
C VAL A 372 -6.86 -10.50 4.50
N ALA A 373 -6.22 -9.74 3.61
CA ALA A 373 -5.26 -10.29 2.66
C ALA A 373 -3.99 -10.75 3.40
N VAL A 374 -3.46 -11.91 3.02
CA VAL A 374 -2.31 -12.55 3.69
C VAL A 374 -1.28 -13.01 2.68
N GLU A 375 -0.04 -13.11 3.13
CA GLU A 375 1.15 -13.38 2.32
C GLU A 375 1.75 -14.74 2.69
N SER A 376 2.40 -15.36 1.72
CA SER A 376 3.07 -16.64 1.90
C SER A 376 4.22 -16.55 2.90
N ASN A 377 4.27 -17.49 3.84
CA ASN A 377 5.28 -17.61 4.91
C ASN A 377 5.30 -16.49 5.96
N HIS A 378 4.33 -15.58 5.95
CA HIS A 378 4.15 -14.64 7.05
C HIS A 378 3.42 -15.31 8.22
N ASN A 379 3.75 -14.85 9.44
CA ASN A 379 3.06 -15.20 10.66
C ASN A 379 2.11 -14.07 11.04
N TYR A 380 0.91 -14.42 11.47
CA TYR A 380 -0.11 -13.47 11.82
C TYR A 380 -0.61 -13.70 13.24
N LEU A 381 -0.83 -12.61 13.98
CA LEU A 381 -1.57 -12.61 15.23
C LEU A 381 -3.02 -12.21 14.98
N ILE A 382 -3.94 -12.95 15.59
CA ILE A 382 -5.38 -12.70 15.56
C ILE A 382 -5.81 -12.44 16.99
N ARG A 383 -6.40 -11.28 17.23
CA ARG A 383 -6.92 -10.85 18.52
C ARG A 383 -8.43 -10.89 18.49
N CYS A 384 -9.06 -11.56 19.43
CA CYS A 384 -10.52 -11.60 19.56
C CYS A 384 -10.94 -11.21 20.97
N GLY A 385 -11.78 -10.18 21.11
CA GLY A 385 -12.35 -9.74 22.37
C GLY A 385 -13.78 -9.26 22.18
N GLY A 386 -14.27 -8.43 23.08
CA GLY A 386 -15.62 -7.87 23.04
C GLY A 386 -15.67 -6.36 22.88
N TYR A 387 -16.82 -5.88 22.42
CA TYR A 387 -17.16 -4.46 22.42
C TYR A 387 -17.55 -3.98 23.82
N SER A 388 -16.97 -2.88 24.27
CA SER A 388 -17.41 -2.14 25.47
C SER A 388 -17.51 -3.03 26.73
N GLY A 389 -16.49 -3.85 26.96
CA GLY A 389 -16.38 -4.76 28.10
C GLY A 389 -17.21 -6.05 28.00
N ALA A 390 -17.82 -6.34 26.84
CA ALA A 390 -18.46 -7.62 26.61
C ALA A 390 -17.42 -8.76 26.68
N SER A 391 -17.80 -9.87 27.32
CA SER A 391 -16.95 -11.05 27.44
C SER A 391 -17.80 -12.28 27.74
N GLY A 392 -17.27 -13.46 27.45
CA GLY A 392 -17.96 -14.71 27.73
C GLY A 392 -17.48 -15.88 26.89
N PRO A 393 -18.17 -17.03 27.02
CA PRO A 393 -17.92 -18.19 26.17
C PRO A 393 -18.41 -17.95 24.75
N GLY A 394 -17.67 -18.48 23.79
CA GLY A 394 -17.96 -18.35 22.37
C GLY A 394 -17.21 -19.39 21.54
N THR A 395 -17.39 -19.33 20.22
CA THR A 395 -16.63 -20.12 19.26
C THR A 395 -16.14 -19.19 18.16
N ILE A 396 -14.91 -19.40 17.69
CA ILE A 396 -14.30 -18.71 16.55
C ILE A 396 -13.90 -19.72 15.47
N ALA A 397 -14.19 -19.41 14.21
CA ALA A 397 -13.82 -20.21 13.06
C ALA A 397 -12.72 -19.52 12.27
N PHE A 398 -11.73 -20.29 11.80
CA PHE A 398 -10.63 -19.82 10.97
C PHE A 398 -10.69 -20.48 9.60
N SER A 399 -10.63 -19.70 8.54
CA SER A 399 -10.54 -20.20 7.17
C SER A 399 -9.59 -19.36 6.34
N ALA A 400 -9.03 -19.92 5.27
CA ALA A 400 -8.26 -19.15 4.31
C ALA A 400 -8.57 -19.61 2.89
N GLU A 401 -8.81 -18.65 2.02
CA GLU A 401 -8.82 -18.86 0.58
C GLU A 401 -7.43 -18.55 0.04
N LEU A 402 -6.55 -19.56 0.10
CA LEU A 402 -5.19 -19.43 -0.43
C LEU A 402 -5.21 -19.52 -1.95
N PHE A 403 -4.49 -18.61 -2.58
CA PHE A 403 -4.29 -18.58 -4.01
C PHE A 403 -3.43 -19.78 -4.44
N PRO A 404 -3.68 -20.36 -5.62
CA PRO A 404 -2.87 -21.47 -6.12
C PRO A 404 -1.40 -21.06 -6.25
N ALA A 405 -0.48 -22.01 -6.05
CA ALA A 405 0.94 -21.74 -6.30
C ALA A 405 1.15 -21.30 -7.76
N PRO A 406 2.18 -20.47 -8.05
CA PRO A 406 2.53 -20.12 -9.43
C PRO A 406 2.71 -21.37 -10.29
N ASP A 407 2.21 -21.32 -11.53
CA ASP A 407 2.38 -22.44 -12.45
C ASP A 407 3.85 -22.57 -12.89
N GLU A 408 4.27 -23.80 -13.19
CA GLU A 408 5.57 -24.11 -13.77
C GLU A 408 5.38 -24.72 -15.16
N CYS A 409 6.10 -24.21 -16.17
CA CYS A 409 6.02 -24.73 -17.52
C CYS A 409 6.93 -25.94 -17.73
N THR A 410 6.47 -27.12 -17.30
CA THR A 410 7.28 -28.35 -17.32
C THR A 410 7.46 -28.98 -18.71
N ASN A 411 6.56 -28.69 -19.66
CA ASN A 411 6.59 -29.20 -21.04
C ASN A 411 6.26 -28.08 -22.05
N GLY A 412 7.08 -27.04 -22.11
CA GLY A 412 6.81 -25.87 -22.97
C GLY A 412 6.93 -26.11 -24.48
N GLY A 413 7.52 -27.22 -24.92
CA GLY A 413 7.84 -27.44 -26.33
C GLY A 413 8.94 -26.51 -26.86
N ASP A 414 9.32 -26.70 -28.11
CA ASP A 414 10.39 -25.93 -28.77
C ASP A 414 9.87 -24.83 -29.71
N ASP A 415 8.55 -24.73 -29.89
CA ASP A 415 7.91 -23.78 -30.80
C ASP A 415 7.26 -22.62 -30.04
N THR A 416 7.84 -21.43 -30.22
CA THR A 416 7.40 -20.21 -29.54
C THR A 416 6.63 -19.28 -30.48
N LEU A 417 5.53 -18.72 -29.98
CA LEU A 417 4.84 -17.60 -30.62
C LEU A 417 4.96 -16.38 -29.71
N THR A 418 5.67 -15.35 -30.17
CA THR A 418 5.76 -14.08 -29.46
C THR A 418 5.68 -12.93 -30.45
N GLN A 419 5.14 -11.81 -29.96
CA GLN A 419 5.12 -10.54 -30.66
C GLN A 419 5.97 -9.49 -29.96
N SER A 420 6.50 -9.81 -28.77
CA SER A 420 7.39 -8.92 -28.02
C SER A 420 8.80 -9.01 -28.59
N ASN A 421 9.48 -7.87 -28.72
CA ASN A 421 10.90 -7.86 -29.07
C ASN A 421 11.78 -8.35 -27.90
N SER A 422 11.27 -8.27 -26.67
CA SER A 422 11.88 -8.77 -25.44
C SER A 422 10.83 -9.45 -24.56
N PRO A 423 11.12 -10.63 -23.98
CA PRO A 423 10.18 -11.36 -23.13
C PRO A 423 10.14 -10.85 -21.68
N ALA A 424 11.06 -9.99 -21.27
CA ALA A 424 11.19 -9.57 -19.87
C ALA A 424 10.19 -8.45 -19.52
N ALA A 425 9.42 -8.63 -18.44
CA ALA A 425 8.66 -7.53 -17.85
C ALA A 425 9.55 -6.65 -16.98
N THR A 426 9.67 -5.37 -17.33
CA THR A 426 10.52 -4.39 -16.62
C THR A 426 9.77 -3.15 -16.17
N GLU A 427 8.52 -2.99 -16.56
CA GLU A 427 7.64 -1.90 -16.11
C GLU A 427 6.16 -2.32 -16.17
N GLY A 428 5.31 -1.60 -15.44
CA GLY A 428 3.86 -1.72 -15.55
C GLY A 428 3.30 -0.94 -16.72
N THR A 429 2.11 -1.31 -17.18
CA THR A 429 1.37 -0.58 -18.23
C THR A 429 0.10 0.09 -17.70
N VAL A 430 -0.66 0.68 -18.62
CA VAL A 430 -2.02 1.20 -18.44
C VAL A 430 -2.99 0.16 -17.89
N ALA A 431 -3.88 0.61 -16.98
CA ALA A 431 -5.07 -0.11 -16.54
C ALA A 431 -6.24 0.86 -16.30
N CYS A 432 -7.46 0.36 -16.44
CA CYS A 432 -8.63 1.03 -15.93
C CYS A 432 -8.64 0.95 -14.39
N ALA A 433 -8.54 2.09 -13.73
CA ALA A 433 -8.46 2.22 -12.28
C ALA A 433 -9.18 3.50 -11.82
N GLY A 434 -9.46 3.58 -10.51
CA GLY A 434 -9.90 4.81 -9.85
C GLY A 434 -9.48 4.79 -8.38
N GLY A 435 -9.00 5.90 -7.83
CA GLY A 435 -8.41 5.89 -6.49
C GLY A 435 -7.04 5.20 -6.43
N GLY A 436 -6.38 5.00 -7.57
CA GLY A 436 -5.22 4.09 -7.66
C GLY A 436 -5.55 2.60 -7.50
N ILE A 437 -6.84 2.23 -7.42
CA ILE A 437 -7.31 0.86 -7.29
C ILE A 437 -7.74 0.33 -8.66
N THR A 438 -7.16 -0.79 -9.08
CA THR A 438 -7.45 -1.42 -10.37
C THR A 438 -8.88 -1.97 -10.40
N THR A 439 -9.63 -1.65 -11.46
CA THR A 439 -10.91 -2.29 -11.75
C THR A 439 -10.70 -3.55 -12.60
N ALA A 440 -11.77 -4.26 -12.98
CA ALA A 440 -11.62 -5.40 -13.89
C ALA A 440 -11.07 -4.95 -15.26
N ASN A 441 -9.95 -5.54 -15.66
CA ASN A 441 -9.27 -5.28 -16.92
C ASN A 441 -9.02 -6.59 -17.68
N ASN A 442 -9.18 -6.54 -19.00
CA ASN A 442 -8.87 -7.64 -19.89
C ASN A 442 -7.85 -7.18 -20.93
N TYR A 443 -6.66 -7.75 -20.92
CA TYR A 443 -5.61 -7.46 -21.89
C TYR A 443 -5.50 -8.61 -22.85
N ALA A 444 -5.28 -8.35 -24.13
CA ALA A 444 -5.18 -9.42 -25.11
C ALA A 444 -4.11 -9.17 -26.18
N ARG A 445 -3.63 -10.27 -26.77
CA ARG A 445 -2.84 -10.28 -28.00
C ARG A 445 -3.33 -11.35 -28.96
N SER A 446 -3.24 -11.05 -30.25
CA SER A 446 -3.76 -11.89 -31.33
C SER A 446 -2.62 -12.51 -32.16
N PHE A 447 -2.55 -13.83 -32.25
CA PHE A 447 -1.50 -14.59 -32.92
C PHE A 447 -2.08 -15.40 -34.07
N VAL A 448 -1.47 -15.31 -35.25
CA VAL A 448 -1.78 -16.23 -36.35
C VAL A 448 -0.96 -17.50 -36.18
N VAL A 449 -1.62 -18.63 -35.93
CA VAL A 449 -0.94 -19.92 -35.83
C VAL A 449 -0.31 -20.26 -37.18
N PRO A 450 1.00 -20.59 -37.24
CA PRO A 450 1.65 -20.99 -38.49
C PRO A 450 0.88 -22.12 -39.19
N GLY A 451 0.58 -21.92 -40.47
CA GLY A 451 -0.24 -22.83 -41.28
C GLY A 451 0.57 -23.73 -42.21
N ASP A 452 1.73 -24.24 -41.77
CA ASP A 452 2.45 -25.24 -42.56
C ASP A 452 1.69 -26.58 -42.57
N ALA A 453 2.12 -27.53 -43.40
CA ALA A 453 1.43 -28.80 -43.63
C ALA A 453 1.33 -29.72 -42.37
N LYS A 454 1.72 -29.23 -41.18
CA LYS A 454 1.84 -29.95 -39.90
C LYS A 454 0.61 -29.82 -38.97
N GLY A 455 -0.50 -29.22 -39.43
CA GLY A 455 -1.85 -29.50 -38.93
C GLY A 455 -2.30 -28.91 -37.59
N THR A 456 -1.47 -28.82 -36.54
CA THR A 456 -1.91 -28.35 -35.20
C THR A 456 -0.75 -27.77 -34.38
N TYR A 457 -0.95 -26.60 -33.78
CA TYR A 457 -0.13 -26.04 -32.69
C TYR A 457 -0.74 -26.44 -31.35
N THR A 458 0.03 -27.11 -30.49
CA THR A 458 -0.40 -27.43 -29.13
C THR A 458 0.19 -26.41 -28.19
N LEU A 459 -0.66 -25.57 -27.59
CA LEU A 459 -0.27 -24.57 -26.61
C LEU A 459 -0.18 -25.21 -25.22
N ASN A 460 1.03 -25.24 -24.67
CA ASN A 460 1.31 -25.81 -23.35
C ASN A 460 1.29 -24.74 -22.27
N CYS A 461 1.91 -23.58 -22.52
CA CYS A 461 2.02 -22.52 -21.54
C CYS A 461 1.96 -21.13 -22.17
N ALA A 462 1.54 -20.14 -21.39
CA ALA A 462 1.76 -18.74 -21.67
C ALA A 462 2.68 -18.14 -20.58
N ASP A 463 3.81 -17.58 -20.99
CA ASP A 463 4.70 -16.76 -20.16
C ASP A 463 4.34 -15.29 -20.39
N PHE A 464 3.91 -14.60 -19.34
CA PHE A 464 3.38 -13.25 -19.45
C PHE A 464 3.90 -12.32 -18.35
N GLY A 465 4.16 -11.08 -18.72
CA GLY A 465 4.51 -10.01 -17.80
C GLY A 465 3.30 -9.53 -16.99
N PHE A 466 3.54 -9.24 -15.71
CA PHE A 466 2.55 -8.74 -14.78
C PHE A 466 3.16 -7.78 -13.76
N THR A 467 2.37 -6.83 -13.26
CA THR A 467 2.73 -5.98 -12.13
C THR A 467 1.54 -5.76 -11.19
N ASN A 468 1.81 -5.61 -9.90
CA ASN A 468 0.79 -5.29 -8.89
C ASN A 468 1.38 -4.66 -7.64
N SER A 469 0.95 -3.44 -7.32
CA SER A 469 1.33 -2.76 -6.07
C SER A 469 0.42 -3.06 -4.89
N GLY A 470 -0.76 -3.65 -5.11
CA GLY A 470 -1.72 -4.01 -4.07
C GLY A 470 -1.55 -5.44 -3.56
N GLY A 471 -2.57 -5.95 -2.88
CA GLY A 471 -2.66 -7.36 -2.50
C GLY A 471 -2.76 -8.27 -3.73
N ALA A 472 -2.39 -9.53 -3.55
CA ALA A 472 -2.46 -10.52 -4.62
C ALA A 472 -3.91 -10.75 -5.10
N LEU A 473 -4.06 -11.10 -6.37
CA LEU A 473 -5.35 -11.27 -7.06
C LEU A 473 -5.45 -12.67 -7.68
N ILE A 474 -6.68 -13.12 -7.94
CA ILE A 474 -6.94 -14.32 -8.75
C ILE A 474 -7.41 -13.88 -10.14
N GLY A 475 -6.51 -14.00 -11.11
CA GLY A 475 -6.79 -13.74 -12.52
C GLY A 475 -7.09 -15.01 -13.32
N ALA A 476 -7.30 -14.82 -14.61
CA ALA A 476 -7.37 -15.93 -15.56
C ALA A 476 -6.65 -15.60 -16.87
N VAL A 477 -5.89 -16.56 -17.40
CA VAL A 477 -5.42 -16.53 -18.78
C VAL A 477 -6.40 -17.33 -19.64
N ASN A 478 -7.09 -16.63 -20.53
CA ASN A 478 -8.07 -17.22 -21.45
C ASN A 478 -7.48 -17.29 -22.85
N VAL A 479 -7.78 -18.37 -23.57
CA VAL A 479 -7.35 -18.58 -24.96
C VAL A 479 -8.59 -18.74 -25.81
N TYR A 480 -8.75 -17.87 -26.80
CA TYR A 480 -9.88 -17.85 -27.72
C TYR A 480 -9.44 -18.11 -29.17
N GLU A 481 -10.32 -18.69 -29.97
CA GLU A 481 -10.29 -18.62 -31.42
C GLU A 481 -11.05 -17.37 -31.88
N ASP A 482 -10.40 -16.54 -32.68
CA ASP A 482 -11.03 -15.45 -33.42
C ASP A 482 -11.61 -15.99 -34.75
N THR A 483 -12.93 -15.96 -34.84
CA THR A 483 -13.69 -16.63 -35.89
C THR A 483 -13.74 -15.87 -37.22
N ASP A 484 -13.40 -14.58 -37.25
CA ASP A 484 -13.32 -13.79 -38.49
C ASP A 484 -11.87 -13.39 -38.85
N GLY A 485 -10.94 -13.55 -37.91
CA GLY A 485 -9.51 -13.32 -38.08
C GLY A 485 -9.13 -11.84 -38.21
N GLY A 486 -10.05 -10.95 -37.85
CA GLY A 486 -9.90 -9.50 -37.85
C GLY A 486 -9.24 -8.98 -36.57
N THR A 487 -9.64 -7.76 -36.20
CA THR A 487 -9.30 -7.22 -34.87
C THR A 487 -10.23 -7.89 -33.87
N PRO A 488 -9.72 -8.43 -32.74
CA PRO A 488 -10.58 -9.04 -31.73
C PRO A 488 -11.62 -8.03 -31.24
N THR A 489 -12.88 -8.43 -31.13
CA THR A 489 -13.96 -7.56 -30.63
C THR A 489 -14.26 -7.86 -29.16
N ALA A 490 -14.81 -9.04 -28.87
CA ALA A 490 -15.11 -9.46 -27.51
C ALA A 490 -15.49 -10.96 -27.43
N PRO A 491 -15.23 -11.64 -26.29
CA PRO A 491 -15.87 -12.90 -25.92
C PRO A 491 -17.36 -12.96 -26.26
N GLY A 492 -17.76 -13.94 -27.07
CA GLY A 492 -19.15 -14.16 -27.47
C GLY A 492 -19.64 -13.36 -28.69
N THR A 493 -18.82 -12.47 -29.24
CA THR A 493 -19.09 -11.78 -30.51
C THR A 493 -18.38 -12.48 -31.66
N ASP A 494 -17.05 -12.45 -31.65
CA ASP A 494 -16.14 -13.07 -32.64
C ASP A 494 -15.12 -14.01 -31.97
N LEU A 495 -15.03 -14.00 -30.64
CA LEU A 495 -14.12 -14.83 -29.86
C LEU A 495 -14.82 -16.03 -29.22
N VAL A 496 -14.31 -17.24 -29.51
CA VAL A 496 -14.78 -18.52 -28.99
C VAL A 496 -13.73 -19.12 -28.05
N LEU A 497 -14.08 -19.41 -26.79
CA LEU A 497 -13.14 -19.92 -25.80
C LEU A 497 -12.68 -21.34 -26.14
N LEU A 498 -11.37 -21.53 -26.24
CA LEU A 498 -10.71 -22.83 -26.42
C LEU A 498 -10.26 -23.44 -25.09
N GLY A 499 -9.78 -22.61 -24.16
CA GLY A 499 -9.35 -23.02 -22.84
C GLY A 499 -9.06 -21.82 -21.91
N SER A 500 -9.01 -22.08 -20.61
CA SER A 500 -8.76 -21.08 -19.59
C SER A 500 -7.95 -21.67 -18.45
N ARG A 501 -7.06 -20.87 -17.87
CA ARG A 501 -6.26 -21.20 -16.68
C ARG A 501 -6.41 -20.10 -15.65
N THR A 502 -6.89 -20.44 -14.46
CA THR A 502 -6.84 -19.55 -13.30
C THR A 502 -5.40 -19.40 -12.84
N VAL A 503 -4.96 -18.17 -12.59
CA VAL A 503 -3.59 -17.84 -12.19
C VAL A 503 -3.59 -16.92 -10.98
N THR A 504 -2.60 -17.10 -10.10
CA THR A 504 -2.31 -16.17 -9.02
C THR A 504 -1.49 -15.01 -9.57
N LEU A 505 -1.96 -13.81 -9.29
CA LEU A 505 -1.35 -12.55 -9.67
C LEU A 505 -0.75 -11.94 -8.40
N PRO A 506 0.57 -12.10 -8.14
CA PRO A 506 1.18 -11.72 -6.87
C PRO A 506 1.05 -10.23 -6.59
N GLY A 507 1.09 -9.81 -5.33
CA GLY A 507 0.97 -8.41 -4.91
C GLY A 507 2.29 -7.74 -4.54
N ASN A 508 2.21 -6.70 -3.71
CA ASN A 508 3.32 -6.10 -2.96
C ASN A 508 4.46 -5.55 -3.83
N GLY A 509 4.09 -4.85 -4.90
CA GLY A 509 5.04 -4.29 -5.83
C GLY A 509 5.69 -5.34 -6.72
N PHE A 510 5.08 -6.54 -6.85
CA PHE A 510 5.54 -7.55 -7.79
C PHE A 510 5.63 -6.94 -9.19
N LEU A 511 6.77 -7.20 -9.84
CA LEU A 511 6.99 -6.88 -11.24
C LEU A 511 7.85 -8.01 -11.82
N GLY A 512 7.31 -8.71 -12.81
CA GLY A 512 8.01 -9.82 -13.42
C GLY A 512 7.12 -10.65 -14.33
N ASN A 513 7.66 -11.80 -14.74
CA ASN A 513 6.97 -12.77 -15.58
C ASN A 513 6.28 -13.83 -14.71
N LEU A 514 5.10 -14.27 -15.15
CA LEU A 514 4.32 -15.35 -14.59
C LEU A 514 4.02 -16.37 -15.69
N ILE A 515 3.70 -17.59 -15.27
CA ILE A 515 3.33 -18.67 -16.18
C ILE A 515 1.86 -19.02 -15.96
N ALA A 516 1.17 -19.31 -17.06
CA ALA A 516 -0.08 -20.06 -17.07
C ALA A 516 0.17 -21.38 -17.81
N ALA A 517 0.06 -22.51 -17.11
CA ALA A 517 0.23 -23.84 -17.68
C ALA A 517 -1.14 -24.48 -17.96
N PHE A 518 -1.36 -24.93 -19.19
CA PHE A 518 -2.61 -25.56 -19.61
C PHE A 518 -2.51 -27.08 -19.47
N ASP A 519 -3.40 -27.66 -18.65
CA ASP A 519 -3.53 -29.12 -18.47
C ASP A 519 -5.02 -29.52 -18.60
N PRO A 520 -5.42 -30.23 -19.68
CA PRO A 520 -4.57 -30.64 -20.80
C PRO A 520 -4.13 -29.44 -21.66
N PRO A 521 -3.02 -29.56 -22.42
CA PRO A 521 -2.60 -28.55 -23.40
C PRO A 521 -3.70 -28.26 -24.44
N ILE A 522 -3.72 -27.02 -24.96
CA ILE A 522 -4.76 -26.56 -25.89
C ILE A 522 -4.30 -26.83 -27.34
N ALA A 523 -4.96 -27.75 -28.03
CA ALA A 523 -4.70 -28.02 -29.44
C ALA A 523 -5.42 -27.01 -30.36
N VAL A 524 -4.68 -26.40 -31.29
CA VAL A 524 -5.17 -25.34 -32.17
C VAL A 524 -4.80 -25.65 -33.61
N ALA A 525 -5.77 -25.58 -34.53
CA ALA A 525 -5.52 -25.84 -35.94
C ALA A 525 -4.58 -24.80 -36.59
N GLY A 526 -3.75 -25.26 -37.53
CA GLY A 526 -2.90 -24.36 -38.31
C GLY A 526 -3.71 -23.31 -39.08
N GLY A 527 -3.27 -22.05 -39.05
CA GLY A 527 -3.96 -20.92 -39.69
C GLY A 527 -5.09 -20.30 -38.87
N THR A 528 -5.44 -20.85 -37.71
CA THR A 528 -6.35 -20.21 -36.74
C THR A 528 -5.72 -18.93 -36.19
N VAL A 529 -6.55 -17.90 -35.96
CA VAL A 529 -6.16 -16.70 -35.22
C VAL A 529 -6.52 -16.92 -33.75
N LEU A 530 -5.50 -16.97 -32.90
CA LEU A 530 -5.62 -17.13 -31.47
C LEU A 530 -5.60 -15.78 -30.77
N VAL A 531 -6.48 -15.59 -29.79
CA VAL A 531 -6.45 -14.44 -28.89
C VAL A 531 -6.15 -14.94 -27.49
N VAL A 532 -5.02 -14.53 -26.93
CA VAL A 532 -4.64 -14.82 -25.54
C VAL A 532 -4.95 -13.59 -24.71
N GLU A 533 -5.78 -13.78 -23.69
CA GLU A 533 -6.26 -12.74 -22.80
C GLU A 533 -5.77 -12.98 -21.37
N LEU A 534 -5.24 -11.95 -20.70
CA LEU A 534 -5.16 -11.91 -19.24
C LEU A 534 -6.36 -11.11 -18.70
N ALA A 535 -7.21 -11.78 -17.93
CA ALA A 535 -8.29 -11.19 -17.17
C ALA A 535 -7.84 -10.92 -15.74
N ILE A 536 -7.73 -9.65 -15.37
CA ILE A 536 -7.42 -9.16 -14.02
C ILE A 536 -8.74 -8.71 -13.38
N PRO A 537 -9.11 -9.24 -12.20
CA PRO A 537 -10.31 -8.80 -11.48
C PRO A 537 -10.12 -7.37 -10.91
N ALA A 538 -11.19 -6.80 -10.36
CA ALA A 538 -11.03 -5.60 -9.54
C ALA A 538 -10.21 -5.91 -8.27
N SER A 539 -9.27 -5.05 -7.91
CA SER A 539 -8.50 -5.17 -6.68
C SER A 539 -9.24 -4.51 -5.50
N ALA A 540 -8.93 -4.95 -4.29
CA ALA A 540 -9.39 -4.29 -3.06
C ALA A 540 -8.53 -3.06 -2.72
N ASN A 541 -7.26 -3.09 -3.12
CA ASN A 541 -6.28 -2.02 -2.95
C ASN A 541 -5.22 -2.11 -4.06
N GLY A 542 -4.48 -1.01 -4.25
CA GLY A 542 -3.34 -0.93 -5.17
C GLY A 542 -3.65 -1.13 -6.65
N PHE A 543 -2.59 -0.98 -7.44
CA PHE A 543 -2.64 -0.92 -8.90
C PHE A 543 -2.02 -2.17 -9.51
N ALA A 544 -2.85 -2.95 -10.20
CA ALA A 544 -2.46 -4.12 -10.99
C ALA A 544 -2.64 -3.85 -12.49
N SER A 545 -1.67 -4.28 -13.30
CA SER A 545 -1.73 -4.23 -14.76
C SER A 545 -0.84 -5.31 -15.38
N ILE A 546 -0.87 -5.44 -16.70
CA ILE A 546 0.14 -6.26 -17.39
C ILE A 546 1.54 -5.64 -17.22
N GLY A 547 2.55 -6.50 -17.26
CA GLY A 547 3.96 -6.11 -17.27
C GLY A 547 4.50 -6.05 -18.69
N GLY A 548 5.22 -4.99 -19.02
CA GLY A 548 5.76 -4.73 -20.34
C GLY A 548 7.22 -4.31 -20.33
N ASN A 549 7.68 -3.77 -21.47
CA ASN A 549 8.99 -3.14 -21.62
C ASN A 549 8.99 -2.16 -22.82
N PRO A 550 9.98 -1.24 -22.89
CA PRO A 550 10.07 -0.26 -23.95
C PRO A 550 10.71 -0.80 -25.24
N ASP A 551 10.99 -2.12 -25.36
CA ASP A 551 11.70 -2.69 -26.51
C ASP A 551 10.78 -2.84 -27.75
N GLY A 552 9.48 -2.62 -27.60
CA GLY A 552 8.49 -2.62 -28.68
C GLY A 552 7.88 -3.99 -29.00
N GLU A 553 6.87 -3.96 -29.87
CA GLU A 553 6.11 -5.13 -30.32
C GLU A 553 5.95 -5.18 -31.85
N THR A 554 5.72 -6.38 -32.39
CA THR A 554 5.46 -6.61 -33.81
C THR A 554 3.98 -6.65 -34.16
N ALA A 555 3.10 -6.70 -33.15
CA ALA A 555 1.65 -6.58 -33.26
C ALA A 555 1.07 -5.96 -31.98
N PRO A 556 -0.09 -5.28 -32.06
CA PRO A 556 -0.62 -4.46 -30.98
C PRO A 556 -1.02 -5.26 -29.73
N THR A 557 -0.84 -4.64 -28.56
CA THR A 557 -1.53 -5.02 -27.33
C THR A 557 -2.94 -4.41 -27.28
N TYR A 558 -3.93 -5.21 -26.91
CA TYR A 558 -5.33 -4.81 -26.79
C TYR A 558 -5.77 -4.73 -25.33
N ILE A 559 -6.74 -3.87 -25.04
CA ILE A 559 -7.39 -3.74 -23.74
C ILE A 559 -8.91 -3.64 -23.91
N ARG A 560 -9.63 -4.28 -23.00
CA ARG A 560 -11.06 -4.10 -22.77
C ARG A 560 -11.29 -3.89 -21.28
N ALA A 561 -12.01 -2.82 -20.94
CA ALA A 561 -12.30 -2.45 -19.57
C ALA A 561 -13.64 -1.72 -19.52
N THR A 562 -14.72 -2.46 -19.25
CA THR A 562 -16.09 -1.93 -19.27
C THR A 562 -16.30 -0.82 -18.24
N ALA A 563 -15.57 -0.87 -17.11
CA ALA A 563 -15.59 0.17 -16.08
C ALA A 563 -15.10 1.54 -16.61
N CYS A 564 -14.20 1.55 -17.60
CA CYS A 564 -13.72 2.76 -18.28
C CYS A 564 -14.44 3.02 -19.62
N GLY A 565 -15.53 2.30 -19.91
CA GLY A 565 -16.32 2.48 -21.13
C GLY A 565 -15.71 1.83 -22.39
N ILE A 566 -14.64 1.06 -22.26
CA ILE A 566 -14.01 0.30 -23.35
C ILE A 566 -14.69 -1.08 -23.40
N ASN A 567 -15.80 -1.16 -24.14
CA ASN A 567 -16.68 -2.34 -24.15
C ASN A 567 -16.22 -3.45 -25.10
N ASP A 568 -15.56 -3.08 -26.19
CA ASP A 568 -14.89 -3.98 -27.14
C ASP A 568 -13.39 -3.75 -27.01
N TYR A 569 -12.56 -4.73 -27.41
CA TYR A 569 -11.11 -4.54 -27.40
C TYR A 569 -10.72 -3.37 -28.31
N ASP A 570 -9.91 -2.48 -27.74
CA ASP A 570 -9.23 -1.42 -28.48
C ASP A 570 -7.72 -1.56 -28.23
N THR A 571 -6.89 -0.98 -29.09
CA THR A 571 -5.44 -1.02 -28.88
C THR A 571 -5.04 -0.10 -27.74
N VAL A 572 -4.05 -0.47 -26.93
CA VAL A 572 -3.51 0.46 -25.92
C VAL A 572 -2.97 1.76 -26.55
N ALA A 573 -2.46 1.67 -27.77
CA ALA A 573 -2.02 2.82 -28.56
C ALA A 573 -3.15 3.81 -28.91
N SER A 574 -4.33 3.33 -29.29
CA SER A 574 -5.46 4.18 -29.69
C SER A 574 -6.08 4.92 -28.51
N ILE A 575 -5.93 4.39 -27.29
CA ILE A 575 -6.33 5.05 -26.04
C ILE A 575 -5.23 5.92 -25.41
N GLY A 576 -4.09 6.10 -26.10
CA GLY A 576 -3.05 7.06 -25.72
C GLY A 576 -1.74 6.47 -25.17
N PHE A 577 -1.60 5.15 -25.18
CA PHE A 577 -0.46 4.43 -24.59
C PHE A 577 0.26 3.58 -25.65
N PRO A 578 0.94 4.20 -26.63
CA PRO A 578 1.53 3.48 -27.77
C PRO A 578 2.79 2.67 -27.44
N ASP A 579 3.40 2.89 -26.28
CA ASP A 579 4.63 2.23 -25.85
C ASP A 579 4.37 1.14 -24.78
N ASP A 580 3.09 0.91 -24.43
CA ASP A 580 2.66 -0.05 -23.42
C ASP A 580 2.54 -1.47 -24.00
N ASN A 581 3.70 -2.09 -24.26
CA ASN A 581 3.76 -3.39 -24.93
C ASN A 581 3.71 -4.53 -23.91
N TRP A 582 2.69 -5.40 -23.97
CA TRP A 582 2.63 -6.57 -23.07
C TRP A 582 3.81 -7.53 -23.31
N ALA A 583 4.60 -7.89 -22.31
CA ALA A 583 5.54 -8.99 -22.43
C ALA A 583 4.76 -10.32 -22.47
N LEU A 584 4.68 -10.99 -23.63
CA LEU A 584 3.95 -12.26 -23.76
C LEU A 584 4.64 -13.20 -24.74
N THR A 585 4.87 -14.44 -24.30
CA THR A 585 5.40 -15.54 -25.10
C THR A 585 4.53 -16.78 -24.90
N LEU A 586 4.06 -17.36 -25.99
CA LEU A 586 3.37 -18.64 -26.01
C LEU A 586 4.38 -19.75 -26.26
N LEU A 587 4.31 -20.80 -25.45
CA LEU A 587 5.18 -21.96 -25.49
C LEU A 587 4.34 -23.18 -25.87
N GLY A 588 4.70 -23.82 -26.98
CA GLY A 588 4.00 -24.98 -27.48
C GLY A 588 4.81 -25.83 -28.45
N VAL A 589 4.10 -26.73 -29.14
CA VAL A 589 4.66 -27.64 -30.14
C VAL A 589 3.87 -27.52 -31.44
N LEU A 590 4.54 -27.20 -32.55
CA LEU A 590 4.00 -27.22 -33.90
C LEU A 590 4.13 -28.64 -34.49
N GLY A 591 3.01 -29.23 -34.90
CA GLY A 591 2.99 -30.59 -35.45
C GLY A 591 2.58 -31.68 -34.47
N GLY A 592 2.19 -31.31 -33.24
CA GLY A 592 1.84 -32.25 -32.16
C GLY A 592 0.49 -32.97 -32.31
N GLY A 593 -0.01 -33.17 -33.53
CA GLY A 593 -1.24 -33.87 -33.82
C GLY A 593 -1.04 -35.38 -33.97
N GLY A 594 -0.79 -36.09 -32.86
CA GLY A 594 -0.91 -37.56 -32.77
C GLY A 594 0.41 -38.34 -32.81
N THR A 595 0.86 -38.84 -31.66
CA THR A 595 1.89 -39.89 -31.60
C THR A 595 1.43 -41.08 -32.44
N CYS A 596 2.04 -41.28 -33.60
CA CYS A 596 1.82 -42.47 -34.41
C CYS A 596 2.95 -43.47 -34.17
N VAL A 597 2.62 -44.76 -34.19
CA VAL A 597 3.60 -45.83 -33.93
C VAL A 597 4.73 -45.71 -34.95
N GLY A 598 5.95 -45.40 -34.49
CA GLY A 598 7.13 -45.28 -35.34
C GLY A 598 7.79 -43.90 -35.30
N ASP A 599 7.09 -42.86 -34.84
CA ASP A 599 7.66 -41.53 -34.58
C ASP A 599 8.38 -41.61 -33.22
N LEU A 600 9.70 -41.76 -33.26
CA LEU A 600 10.57 -42.04 -32.12
C LEU A 600 11.29 -40.79 -31.61
N ASN A 601 11.29 -39.72 -32.39
CA ASN A 601 11.80 -38.41 -31.97
C ASN A 601 10.68 -37.37 -31.75
N ASP A 602 9.41 -37.79 -31.87
CA ASP A 602 8.19 -37.01 -31.67
C ASP A 602 8.13 -35.77 -32.59
N ASP A 603 8.63 -35.88 -33.82
CA ASP A 603 8.69 -34.76 -34.79
C ASP A 603 7.48 -34.66 -35.73
N GLY A 604 6.51 -35.57 -35.57
CA GLY A 604 5.26 -35.63 -36.31
C GLY A 604 5.36 -36.40 -37.63
N ALA A 605 6.50 -37.01 -37.92
CA ALA A 605 6.71 -37.86 -39.08
C ALA A 605 7.46 -39.14 -38.69
N VAL A 606 7.23 -40.21 -39.45
CA VAL A 606 8.07 -41.42 -39.38
C VAL A 606 9.02 -41.39 -40.57
N ASP A 607 10.26 -40.99 -40.32
CA ASP A 607 11.26 -40.78 -41.36
C ASP A 607 12.67 -41.33 -41.04
N GLY A 608 13.69 -40.82 -41.75
CA GLY A 608 15.07 -41.25 -41.58
C GLY A 608 15.66 -40.94 -40.19
N SER A 609 15.09 -39.98 -39.47
CA SER A 609 15.47 -39.58 -38.12
C SER A 609 15.05 -40.64 -37.11
N ASP A 610 13.82 -41.14 -37.21
CA ASP A 610 13.28 -42.24 -36.38
C ASP A 610 13.98 -43.55 -36.66
N LEU A 611 14.26 -43.82 -37.94
CA LEU A 611 15.08 -44.96 -38.32
C LEU A 611 16.47 -44.88 -37.67
N GLY A 612 17.03 -43.68 -37.54
CA GLY A 612 18.27 -43.44 -36.81
C GLY A 612 18.17 -43.82 -35.33
N VAL A 613 17.07 -43.43 -34.67
CA VAL A 613 16.79 -43.78 -33.26
C VAL A 613 16.63 -45.29 -33.09
N LEU A 614 15.83 -45.94 -33.96
CA LEU A 614 15.62 -47.39 -33.93
C LEU A 614 16.93 -48.17 -34.12
N LEU A 615 17.73 -47.81 -35.12
CA LEU A 615 19.02 -48.46 -35.39
C LEU A 615 20.02 -48.27 -34.24
N GLY A 616 19.91 -47.17 -33.49
CA GLY A 616 20.68 -46.94 -32.28
C GLY A 616 20.37 -47.94 -31.15
N GLN A 617 19.17 -48.52 -31.15
CA GLN A 617 18.68 -49.45 -30.13
C GLN A 617 18.78 -50.93 -30.56
N TRP A 618 19.30 -51.21 -31.77
CA TRP A 618 19.26 -52.54 -32.39
C TRP A 618 19.88 -53.65 -31.53
N GLY A 619 19.12 -54.73 -31.31
CA GLY A 619 19.55 -55.91 -30.55
C GLY A 619 19.52 -55.73 -29.03
N GLY A 620 19.00 -54.61 -28.52
CA GLY A 620 18.73 -54.36 -27.11
C GLY A 620 17.26 -53.95 -26.87
N PRO A 621 16.84 -53.76 -25.62
CA PRO A 621 15.52 -53.19 -25.31
C PRO A 621 15.51 -51.67 -25.57
N GLY A 622 14.34 -51.08 -25.81
CA GLY A 622 14.22 -49.64 -25.98
C GLY A 622 12.83 -49.18 -26.43
N SER A 623 12.68 -47.87 -26.66
CA SER A 623 11.43 -47.27 -27.13
C SER A 623 11.00 -47.75 -28.52
N ALA A 624 11.93 -48.31 -29.30
CA ALA A 624 11.66 -48.86 -30.63
C ALA A 624 11.21 -50.34 -30.63
N ASP A 625 11.01 -50.99 -29.48
CA ASP A 625 10.48 -52.37 -29.37
C ASP A 625 8.95 -52.32 -29.41
N PHE A 626 8.39 -52.26 -30.61
CA PHE A 626 6.95 -52.02 -30.84
C PHE A 626 6.11 -53.27 -30.61
N ASP A 627 6.69 -54.47 -30.73
CA ASP A 627 5.99 -55.73 -30.50
C ASP A 627 6.17 -56.28 -29.07
N ASN A 628 6.92 -55.57 -28.22
CA ASN A 628 7.24 -55.90 -26.84
C ASN A 628 7.90 -57.29 -26.69
N SER A 629 8.72 -57.70 -27.66
CA SER A 629 9.47 -58.95 -27.61
C SER A 629 10.65 -58.90 -26.63
N GLY A 630 11.03 -57.69 -26.18
CA GLY A 630 12.16 -57.41 -25.31
C GLY A 630 13.46 -57.13 -26.07
N THR A 631 13.43 -57.00 -27.40
CA THR A 631 14.60 -56.75 -28.25
C THR A 631 14.20 -56.02 -29.54
N VAL A 632 14.82 -54.88 -29.83
CA VAL A 632 14.62 -54.14 -31.10
C VAL A 632 15.26 -54.92 -32.25
N ASP A 633 14.44 -55.43 -33.17
CA ASP A 633 14.92 -56.21 -34.31
C ASP A 633 14.18 -55.93 -35.64
N GLY A 634 14.28 -56.87 -36.58
CA GLY A 634 13.66 -56.74 -37.90
C GLY A 634 12.14 -56.65 -37.88
N ALA A 635 11.46 -57.14 -36.84
CA ALA A 635 10.03 -56.99 -36.67
C ALA A 635 9.66 -55.53 -36.40
N ASP A 636 10.39 -54.85 -35.52
CA ASP A 636 10.19 -53.44 -35.18
C ASP A 636 10.51 -52.50 -36.32
N LEU A 637 11.59 -52.78 -37.05
CA LEU A 637 11.89 -52.06 -38.28
C LEU A 637 10.76 -52.21 -39.31
N GLY A 638 10.15 -53.39 -39.39
CA GLY A 638 8.98 -53.62 -40.23
C GLY A 638 7.79 -52.74 -39.82
N THR A 639 7.58 -52.56 -38.51
CA THR A 639 6.54 -51.70 -37.94
C THR A 639 6.80 -50.22 -38.23
N LEU A 640 8.03 -49.74 -38.02
CA LEU A 640 8.43 -48.36 -38.33
C LEU A 640 8.28 -48.06 -39.83
N LEU A 641 8.79 -48.93 -40.70
CA LEU A 641 8.67 -48.75 -42.15
C LEU A 641 7.21 -48.83 -42.65
N ALA A 642 6.33 -49.55 -41.95
CA ALA A 642 4.91 -49.61 -42.28
C ALA A 642 4.18 -48.31 -41.94
N ALA A 643 4.72 -47.53 -41.00
CA ALA A 643 4.20 -46.23 -40.59
C ALA A 643 4.88 -45.05 -41.31
N TRP A 644 5.80 -45.31 -42.25
CA TRP A 644 6.62 -44.29 -42.91
C TRP A 644 5.80 -43.18 -43.58
N GLY A 645 6.11 -41.93 -43.24
CA GLY A 645 5.38 -40.74 -43.68
C GLY A 645 4.83 -39.93 -42.50
N ASP A 646 4.05 -38.90 -42.81
CA ASP A 646 3.47 -38.00 -41.80
C ASP A 646 2.48 -38.75 -40.88
N CYS A 647 2.49 -38.44 -39.58
CA CYS A 647 1.52 -38.98 -38.64
C CYS A 647 0.11 -38.40 -38.92
N PRO A 648 -0.94 -39.25 -39.02
CA PRO A 648 -2.29 -38.83 -39.43
C PRO A 648 -3.19 -38.28 -38.32
#